data_AF-A0A951ITL6-F1
#
_entry.id   AF-A0A951ITL6-F1
#
_cell.length_a   1.000
_cell.length_b   1.000
_cell.length_c   1.000
_cell.angle_alpha   90.00
_cell.angle_beta   90.00
_cell.angle_gamma   90.00
#
_symmetry.space_group_name_H-M   'P 1'
#
loop_
_entity.id
_entity.type
_entity.pdbx_description
1 polymer ?
#
loop_
_entity_poly.entity_id
_entity_poly.type
_entity_poly.pdbx_seq_one_letter_code
_entity_poly.pdbx_strand_id
1 'polypeptide(L)'
;MSIFKSAHAAAPGTPAAPAARTPAHAPLSQGRLWLNLSFAADWGRDNPFLDVMRYAREWRAQTASAWSDAAALKRMQANVDADGYPTVLPAGTSAGTLVLTEQAPETAPLFGGRYRLEWQGSGTVVVNGVQGQTRGANWIEFDYMPTGNNMVDIQITATTAGNHVRGMRCYMTAHAKLVAEGRRVHPGFAGVWGGVKLLRFMDPMSANTAPYVNWSEAPTLTSIGRGPALAELVDMCNELGCDGWFTLPYQANADYVTRAATLVRDRLNPALKAYVEYSNEWWNFGYGFNTSAYLEALRKTKRYNWAEQAGGRSTETMLAWSAVFAGQMHRTVRVAGLHTGWQGLEHSFLHAPGWVAEVPGRVVPHTVHDAIAITGYFYVPGEKWPEVMKAAASNYEAGRALLVDKLNDNIGQLTKSTFPYFRGVANGLRKKLVMYEGGTHLQAPGDLPNMALANRLVNDVNNGALMYPMYARVMTAWDKVGDGGFNQYSSVTRQADAGTFGAQFHLRDVSQSRFRACQDYNQRKLVVSGVEGTPVGGKTVHAYAYLNSLHNHAHPTSAQNASTRVSNWVARMAARAPGGGNTYTVGAQFGYFTQWTVPPAAGNMFEEVSTPHLDPWTPGWEGASKIDVVEIVPDNFDAPHVDPAACTRMGASYETRLLQLIDEWETHAPNPERRYAVFAGWPALRPDSGSGACAISPAMCSAWVADGLGAYQQWMELLVARLQAARPALDIRLHAISKASLMAYRDTVLGTVPPEELFEELAPHGRPSMYFIAAVADYIELFDEKPPADFAFDPAWGVSPVIADHYPRIVERIWSALRA
;
A
#
# COMPACT_ATOMS: atom_id res chain seq x y z
N MET A 1 78.42 -41.66 21.69
CA MET A 1 77.59 -40.48 22.02
C MET A 1 77.25 -39.78 20.72
N SER A 2 76.03 -39.46 20.34
CA SER A 2 74.69 -39.86 20.75
C SER A 2 73.81 -39.56 19.53
N ILE A 3 73.00 -40.54 19.15
CA ILE A 3 71.94 -40.45 18.16
C ILE A 3 70.69 -39.96 18.93
N PHE A 4 69.84 -39.12 18.33
CA PHE A 4 68.39 -39.36 18.18
C PHE A 4 67.59 -38.09 17.84
N LYS A 5 66.81 -38.23 16.76
CA LYS A 5 65.58 -37.51 16.40
C LYS A 5 64.44 -37.91 17.35
N SER A 6 63.55 -36.97 17.70
CA SER A 6 62.10 -37.16 17.93
C SER A 6 61.49 -35.80 18.36
N ALA A 7 60.62 -35.19 17.55
CA ALA A 7 59.16 -35.38 17.52
C ALA A 7 58.43 -34.81 18.75
N HIS A 8 57.68 -33.72 18.57
CA HIS A 8 56.48 -33.40 19.35
C HIS A 8 55.40 -32.85 18.39
N ALA A 9 54.19 -33.36 18.57
CA ALA A 9 53.08 -33.37 17.64
C ALA A 9 52.49 -31.98 17.36
N ALA A 10 52.12 -31.74 16.10
CA ALA A 10 51.18 -30.69 15.75
C ALA A 10 49.78 -31.13 16.21
N ALA A 11 49.20 -30.38 17.14
CA ALA A 11 47.77 -30.46 17.45
C ALA A 11 46.96 -30.09 16.18
N PRO A 12 45.83 -30.77 15.90
CA PRO A 12 44.98 -30.39 14.78
C PRO A 12 44.46 -28.97 15.02
N GLY A 13 44.89 -28.06 14.15
CA GLY A 13 44.48 -26.66 14.18
C GLY A 13 42.97 -26.56 14.09
N THR A 14 42.37 -25.87 15.05
CA THR A 14 41.03 -25.31 14.96
C THR A 14 40.93 -24.58 13.62
N PRO A 15 39.93 -24.86 12.75
CA PRO A 15 39.78 -24.09 11.53
C PRO A 15 39.62 -22.62 11.92
N ALA A 16 40.56 -21.79 11.50
CA ALA A 16 40.44 -20.35 11.64
C ALA A 16 39.15 -19.93 10.91
N ALA A 17 38.25 -19.26 11.63
CA ALA A 17 37.09 -18.62 11.03
C ALA A 17 37.60 -17.76 9.87
N PRO A 18 37.02 -17.88 8.65
CA PRO A 18 37.47 -17.07 7.53
C PRO A 18 37.31 -15.60 7.92
N ALA A 19 38.40 -14.84 7.81
CA ALA A 19 38.36 -13.40 8.01
C ALA A 19 37.26 -12.83 7.11
N ALA A 20 36.23 -12.25 7.73
CA ALA A 20 35.11 -11.66 7.01
C ALA A 20 35.66 -10.55 6.11
N ARG A 21 35.71 -10.80 4.79
CA ARG A 21 35.81 -9.70 3.83
C ARG A 21 34.56 -8.86 4.03
N THR A 22 34.73 -7.65 4.55
CA THR A 22 33.64 -6.68 4.65
C THR A 22 33.06 -6.49 3.24
N PRO A 23 31.77 -6.79 3.00
CA PRO A 23 31.15 -6.57 1.70
C PRO A 23 31.37 -5.12 1.28
N ALA A 24 31.53 -4.89 -0.03
CA ALA A 24 31.60 -3.53 -0.57
C ALA A 24 30.38 -2.73 -0.08
N HIS A 25 30.62 -1.64 0.64
CA HIS A 25 29.56 -0.81 1.19
C HIS A 25 28.77 -0.17 0.06
N ALA A 26 27.45 -0.38 0.05
CA ALA A 26 26.59 0.39 -0.82
C ALA A 26 26.63 1.88 -0.42
N PRO A 27 26.36 2.81 -1.36
CA PRO A 27 26.12 4.20 -1.02
C PRO A 27 25.09 4.32 0.09
N LEU A 28 25.30 5.26 1.02
CA LEU A 28 24.36 5.49 2.10
C LEU A 28 22.98 5.86 1.55
N SER A 29 21.96 5.17 2.04
CA SER A 29 20.58 5.44 1.68
C SER A 29 20.19 6.87 2.03
N GLN A 30 19.61 7.54 1.02
CA GLN A 30 19.06 8.89 1.09
C GLN A 30 17.53 8.90 1.29
N GLY A 31 16.93 7.70 1.43
CA GLY A 31 15.50 7.56 1.63
C GLY A 31 15.00 8.17 2.94
N ARG A 32 13.68 8.20 3.08
CA ARG A 32 13.00 8.63 4.31
C ARG A 32 12.29 7.51 5.05
N LEU A 33 11.88 6.46 4.35
CA LEU A 33 11.07 5.40 4.92
C LEU A 33 11.91 4.54 5.87
N TRP A 34 11.33 4.22 7.01
CA TRP A 34 11.80 3.15 7.87
C TRP A 34 10.90 1.93 7.63
N LEU A 35 11.47 0.74 7.74
CA LEU A 35 10.74 -0.48 7.42
C LEU A 35 11.02 -1.56 8.45
N ASN A 36 9.96 -2.10 9.05
CA ASN A 36 10.02 -3.39 9.71
C ASN A 36 10.14 -4.49 8.64
N LEU A 37 11.21 -5.29 8.73
CA LEU A 37 11.34 -6.48 7.90
C LEU A 37 10.35 -7.54 8.38
N SER A 38 9.67 -8.21 7.44
CA SER A 38 8.65 -9.20 7.79
C SER A 38 9.20 -10.45 8.48
N PHE A 39 8.30 -11.21 9.10
CA PHE A 39 8.62 -12.41 9.84
C PHE A 39 9.37 -13.47 9.03
N ALA A 40 10.39 -14.05 9.67
CA ALA A 40 11.19 -15.12 9.10
C ALA A 40 10.39 -16.43 9.07
N ALA A 41 9.68 -16.66 7.96
CA ALA A 41 8.89 -17.86 7.73
C ALA A 41 9.10 -18.44 6.35
N ASP A 42 8.98 -19.76 6.24
CA ASP A 42 9.13 -20.49 4.98
C ASP A 42 8.05 -20.12 3.94
N TRP A 43 6.93 -19.58 4.42
CA TRP A 43 5.82 -19.06 3.64
C TRP A 43 5.87 -17.54 3.43
N GLY A 44 6.90 -16.87 3.98
CA GLY A 44 7.14 -15.44 3.76
C GLY A 44 7.32 -15.14 2.27
N ARG A 45 6.69 -14.07 1.77
CA ARG A 45 6.65 -13.74 0.32
C ARG A 45 7.64 -12.65 -0.09
N ASP A 46 8.54 -12.27 0.80
CA ASP A 46 9.64 -11.32 0.54
C ASP A 46 11.02 -11.96 0.42
N ASN A 47 11.27 -13.14 1.00
CA ASN A 47 12.52 -13.91 0.93
C ASN A 47 13.77 -13.00 0.78
N PRO A 48 14.10 -12.19 1.80
CA PRO A 48 15.10 -11.14 1.69
C PRO A 48 16.53 -11.66 1.53
N PHE A 49 16.76 -12.96 1.75
CA PHE A 49 18.07 -13.60 1.73
C PHE A 49 18.29 -14.45 0.48
N LEU A 50 19.53 -14.48 -0.01
CA LEU A 50 19.98 -15.38 -1.07
C LEU A 50 19.90 -16.87 -0.67
N ASP A 51 20.16 -17.15 0.61
CA ASP A 51 20.02 -18.48 1.20
C ASP A 51 18.61 -18.64 1.78
N VAL A 52 17.76 -19.41 1.11
CA VAL A 52 16.37 -19.62 1.54
C VAL A 52 16.28 -20.46 2.82
N MET A 53 17.38 -21.10 3.25
CA MET A 53 17.42 -21.79 4.53
C MET A 53 17.29 -20.84 5.73
N ARG A 54 17.55 -19.53 5.55
CA ARG A 54 17.41 -18.55 6.63
C ARG A 54 15.97 -18.39 7.11
N TYR A 55 15.01 -18.66 6.23
CA TYR A 55 13.58 -18.63 6.52
C TYR A 55 13.01 -20.05 6.62
N ALA A 56 13.85 -21.08 6.72
CA ALA A 56 13.38 -22.45 6.84
C ALA A 56 12.59 -22.66 8.12
N ARG A 57 11.54 -23.49 8.03
CA ARG A 57 10.75 -23.88 9.20
C ARG A 57 11.61 -24.67 10.20
N GLU A 58 11.25 -24.60 11.48
CA GLU A 58 11.77 -25.53 12.49
C GLU A 58 11.66 -26.99 12.03
N TRP A 59 12.60 -27.80 12.49
CA TRP A 59 12.62 -29.23 12.22
C TRP A 59 11.33 -29.90 12.69
N ARG A 60 10.82 -30.80 11.84
CA ARG A 60 9.78 -31.76 12.19
C ARG A 60 10.36 -33.16 12.14
N ALA A 61 9.90 -34.01 13.04
CA ALA A 61 10.15 -35.44 12.90
C ALA A 61 9.03 -36.06 12.07
N GLN A 62 9.39 -36.70 10.96
CA GLN A 62 8.49 -37.43 10.08
C GLN A 62 8.64 -38.93 10.32
N THR A 63 7.53 -39.67 10.23
CA THR A 63 7.50 -41.14 10.31
C THR A 63 6.76 -41.69 9.10
N ALA A 64 6.73 -43.01 8.93
CA ALA A 64 5.92 -43.65 7.89
C ALA A 64 4.41 -43.33 8.00
N SER A 65 3.91 -42.99 9.20
CA SER A 65 2.49 -42.75 9.46
C SER A 65 2.14 -41.28 9.73
N ALA A 66 3.13 -40.39 9.90
CA ALA A 66 2.88 -39.00 10.28
C ALA A 66 3.85 -38.01 9.60
N TRP A 67 3.27 -36.94 9.07
CA TRP A 67 4.02 -35.78 8.55
C TRP A 67 4.73 -34.98 9.66
N SER A 68 4.23 -35.05 10.89
CA SER A 68 4.84 -34.42 12.06
C SER A 68 4.47 -35.21 13.32
N ASP A 69 5.45 -35.89 13.92
CA ASP A 69 5.29 -36.67 15.16
C ASP A 69 5.97 -35.94 16.33
N ALA A 70 5.18 -35.50 17.31
CA ALA A 70 5.66 -34.72 18.44
C ALA A 70 6.59 -35.51 19.38
N ALA A 71 6.35 -36.82 19.56
CA ALA A 71 7.17 -37.66 20.43
C ALA A 71 8.53 -37.95 19.80
N ALA A 72 8.56 -38.19 18.49
CA ALA A 72 9.79 -38.31 17.71
C ALA A 72 10.56 -36.99 17.66
N LEU A 73 9.86 -35.86 17.49
CA LEU A 73 10.47 -34.53 17.52
C LEU A 73 11.16 -34.27 18.87
N LYS A 74 10.52 -34.59 20.00
CA LYS A 74 11.12 -34.45 21.33
C LYS A 74 12.39 -35.30 21.48
N ARG A 75 12.41 -36.53 20.97
CA ARG A 75 13.60 -37.39 20.98
C ARG A 75 14.71 -36.86 20.07
N MET A 76 14.35 -36.30 18.92
CA MET A 76 15.29 -35.68 17.99
C MET A 76 15.89 -34.41 18.59
N GLN A 77 15.09 -33.53 19.20
CA GLN A 77 15.55 -32.30 19.87
C GLN A 77 16.50 -32.57 21.04
N ALA A 78 16.45 -33.76 21.65
CA ALA A 78 17.43 -34.16 22.66
C ALA A 78 18.81 -34.53 22.07
N ASN A 79 18.92 -34.66 20.74
CA ASN A 79 20.10 -35.10 20.00
C ASN A 79 20.39 -34.15 18.82
N VAL A 80 20.51 -32.86 19.10
CA VAL A 80 20.90 -31.84 18.13
C VAL A 80 22.23 -31.19 18.49
N ASP A 81 22.93 -30.65 17.50
CA ASP A 81 24.07 -29.77 17.73
C ASP A 81 23.64 -28.35 18.13
N ALA A 82 24.61 -27.46 18.32
CA ALA A 82 24.37 -26.06 18.70
C ALA A 82 23.51 -25.30 17.65
N ASP A 83 23.58 -25.68 16.38
CA ASP A 83 22.83 -25.09 15.27
C ASP A 83 21.43 -25.71 15.09
N GLY A 84 21.12 -26.73 15.89
CA GLY A 84 19.84 -27.44 15.87
C GLY A 84 19.80 -28.60 14.87
N TYR A 85 20.92 -28.99 14.26
CA TYR A 85 20.95 -30.14 13.35
C TYR A 85 20.93 -31.47 14.12
N PRO A 86 20.09 -32.44 13.72
CA PRO A 86 20.07 -33.76 14.33
C PRO A 86 21.41 -34.48 14.18
N THR A 87 22.03 -34.82 15.30
CA THR A 87 23.27 -35.63 15.35
C THR A 87 22.95 -37.12 15.25
N VAL A 88 21.72 -37.51 15.64
CA VAL A 88 21.16 -38.86 15.54
C VAL A 88 19.69 -38.75 15.18
N LEU A 89 19.21 -39.61 14.27
CA LEU A 89 17.79 -39.76 13.98
C LEU A 89 17.22 -40.97 14.74
N PRO A 90 16.08 -40.84 15.45
CA PRO A 90 15.36 -41.98 15.96
C PRO A 90 15.02 -42.99 14.85
N ALA A 91 15.00 -44.29 15.19
CA ALA A 91 14.69 -45.34 14.21
C ALA A 91 13.34 -45.10 13.52
N GLY A 92 13.32 -45.24 12.19
CA GLY A 92 12.11 -45.04 11.38
C GLY A 92 11.66 -43.58 11.24
N THR A 93 12.54 -42.61 11.56
CA THR A 93 12.23 -41.18 11.46
C THR A 93 13.16 -40.44 10.49
N SER A 94 12.65 -39.37 9.90
CA SER A 94 13.45 -38.35 9.19
C SER A 94 13.24 -36.97 9.83
N ALA A 95 14.21 -36.08 9.64
CA ALA A 95 14.11 -34.68 10.05
C ALA A 95 13.76 -33.83 8.84
N GLY A 96 12.53 -33.31 8.77
CA GLY A 96 12.01 -32.51 7.66
C GLY A 96 11.92 -31.02 8.00
N THR A 97 12.25 -30.16 7.04
CA THR A 97 12.05 -28.70 7.10
C THR A 97 11.48 -28.19 5.78
N LEU A 98 10.74 -27.08 5.81
CA LEU A 98 10.21 -26.43 4.60
C LEU A 98 10.95 -25.15 4.28
N VAL A 99 11.07 -24.88 2.99
CA VAL A 99 11.42 -23.58 2.41
C VAL A 99 10.48 -23.29 1.24
N LEU A 100 10.34 -22.01 0.87
CA LEU A 100 9.61 -21.57 -0.33
C LEU A 100 8.17 -22.12 -0.41
N THR A 101 7.47 -22.09 0.71
CA THR A 101 6.09 -22.57 0.83
C THR A 101 5.13 -21.54 0.26
N GLU A 102 4.20 -21.97 -0.59
CA GLU A 102 3.03 -21.19 -1.07
C GLU A 102 3.38 -19.80 -1.61
N GLN A 103 4.54 -19.71 -2.28
CA GLN A 103 4.99 -18.48 -2.92
C GLN A 103 4.04 -18.12 -4.08
N ALA A 104 3.71 -16.84 -4.20
CA ALA A 104 2.75 -16.36 -5.18
C ALA A 104 3.26 -16.61 -6.63
N PRO A 105 2.45 -17.12 -7.57
CA PRO A 105 2.87 -17.36 -8.96
C PRO A 105 3.54 -16.15 -9.62
N GLU A 106 3.07 -14.95 -9.29
CA GLU A 106 3.57 -13.67 -9.78
C GLU A 106 5.03 -13.43 -9.41
N THR A 107 5.54 -14.11 -8.37
CA THR A 107 6.95 -14.05 -7.93
C THR A 107 7.88 -15.02 -8.66
N ALA A 108 7.38 -15.79 -9.63
CA ALA A 108 8.19 -16.67 -10.47
C ALA A 108 9.42 -15.98 -11.09
N PRO A 109 9.38 -14.71 -11.56
CA PRO A 109 10.57 -14.02 -12.06
C PRO A 109 11.64 -13.72 -11.00
N LEU A 110 11.31 -13.79 -9.71
CA LEU A 110 12.23 -13.55 -8.59
C LEU A 110 12.72 -14.85 -7.95
N PHE A 111 11.82 -15.81 -7.77
CA PHE A 111 12.09 -17.03 -6.99
C PHE A 111 12.02 -18.32 -7.81
N GLY A 112 11.58 -18.27 -9.08
CA GLY A 112 11.48 -19.44 -9.95
C GLY A 112 12.78 -19.72 -10.70
N GLY A 113 13.27 -20.95 -10.63
CA GLY A 113 14.40 -21.45 -11.40
C GLY A 113 15.14 -22.59 -10.70
N ARG A 114 16.42 -22.75 -11.05
CA ARG A 114 17.26 -23.84 -10.54
C ARG A 114 17.95 -23.46 -9.23
N TYR A 115 17.79 -24.30 -8.22
CA TYR A 115 18.36 -24.15 -6.88
C TYR A 115 19.47 -25.16 -6.64
N ARG A 116 20.38 -24.80 -5.75
CA ARG A 116 21.45 -25.66 -5.23
C ARG A 116 21.37 -25.70 -3.71
N LEU A 117 21.10 -26.88 -3.18
CA LEU A 117 21.21 -27.24 -1.78
C LEU A 117 22.57 -27.89 -1.53
N GLU A 118 23.31 -27.41 -0.54
CA GLU A 118 24.62 -27.91 -0.15
C GLU A 118 24.64 -28.17 1.37
N TRP A 119 25.39 -29.17 1.84
CA TRP A 119 25.57 -29.44 3.27
C TRP A 119 26.95 -29.99 3.59
N GLN A 120 27.28 -30.05 4.88
CA GLN A 120 28.48 -30.69 5.41
C GLN A 120 28.11 -31.99 6.13
N GLY A 121 29.10 -32.88 6.27
CA GLY A 121 28.94 -34.14 7.00
C GLY A 121 28.46 -35.30 6.14
N SER A 122 28.27 -36.45 6.77
CA SER A 122 27.85 -37.70 6.15
C SER A 122 26.42 -38.05 6.55
N GLY A 123 25.63 -38.42 5.55
CA GLY A 123 24.22 -38.72 5.68
C GLY A 123 23.49 -38.62 4.35
N THR A 124 22.19 -38.86 4.38
CA THR A 124 21.32 -38.82 3.21
C THR A 124 20.33 -37.69 3.35
N VAL A 125 20.32 -36.80 2.36
CA VAL A 125 19.36 -35.69 2.23
C VAL A 125 18.42 -35.97 1.06
N VAL A 126 17.14 -35.65 1.23
CA VAL A 126 16.08 -35.76 0.21
C VAL A 126 15.40 -34.40 0.05
N VAL A 127 15.03 -34.05 -1.18
CA VAL A 127 14.25 -32.85 -1.49
C VAL A 127 12.98 -33.31 -2.20
N ASN A 128 11.82 -32.93 -1.66
CA ASN A 128 10.50 -33.24 -2.22
C ASN A 128 9.81 -31.96 -2.68
N GLY A 129 8.79 -32.10 -3.53
CA GLY A 129 8.01 -30.96 -4.06
C GLY A 129 8.71 -30.19 -5.19
N VAL A 130 9.75 -30.77 -5.79
CA VAL A 130 10.61 -30.15 -6.82
C VAL A 130 10.78 -31.07 -8.03
N GLN A 131 11.25 -30.51 -9.15
CA GLN A 131 11.51 -31.25 -10.39
C GLN A 131 13.00 -31.22 -10.76
N GLY A 132 13.40 -31.98 -11.80
CA GLY A 132 14.72 -31.83 -12.43
C GLY A 132 15.93 -32.14 -11.53
N GLN A 133 15.78 -33.04 -10.54
CA GLN A 133 16.81 -33.25 -9.52
C GLN A 133 18.11 -33.85 -10.08
N THR A 134 19.25 -33.27 -9.72
CA THR A 134 20.60 -33.80 -9.95
C THR A 134 21.35 -33.83 -8.63
N ARG A 135 22.16 -34.86 -8.38
CA ARG A 135 22.81 -35.08 -7.08
C ARG A 135 24.32 -35.26 -7.22
N GLY A 136 25.06 -34.73 -6.25
CA GLY A 136 26.47 -35.07 -5.99
C GLY A 136 26.67 -35.56 -4.55
N ALA A 137 27.93 -35.59 -4.08
CA ALA A 137 28.27 -36.16 -2.77
C ALA A 137 27.59 -35.44 -1.59
N ASN A 138 27.54 -34.09 -1.63
CA ASN A 138 27.02 -33.25 -0.55
C ASN A 138 26.22 -32.06 -1.09
N TRP A 139 25.60 -32.23 -2.25
CA TRP A 139 24.74 -31.22 -2.86
C TRP A 139 23.64 -31.86 -3.71
N ILE A 140 22.51 -31.15 -3.81
CA ILE A 140 21.38 -31.48 -4.69
C ILE A 140 21.01 -30.21 -5.44
N GLU A 141 20.86 -30.31 -6.75
CA GLU A 141 20.24 -29.28 -7.57
C GLU A 141 18.84 -29.70 -8.00
N PHE A 142 17.92 -28.74 -8.07
CA PHE A 142 16.53 -28.99 -8.42
C PHE A 142 15.88 -27.73 -9.00
N ASP A 143 14.80 -27.92 -9.75
CA ASP A 143 14.00 -26.83 -10.31
C ASP A 143 12.79 -26.57 -9.41
N TYR A 144 12.57 -25.29 -9.11
CA TYR A 144 11.42 -24.80 -8.36
C TYR A 144 10.72 -23.69 -9.14
N MET A 145 9.38 -23.73 -9.18
CA MET A 145 8.56 -22.70 -9.79
C MET A 145 7.38 -22.40 -8.85
N PRO A 146 7.19 -21.14 -8.40
CA PRO A 146 6.04 -20.77 -7.58
C PRO A 146 4.72 -21.08 -8.26
N THR A 147 3.81 -21.78 -7.57
CA THR A 147 2.44 -22.03 -8.06
C THR A 147 1.35 -21.51 -7.13
N GLY A 148 1.73 -20.89 -6.01
CA GLY A 148 0.82 -20.48 -4.95
C GLY A 148 0.50 -21.56 -3.92
N ASN A 149 0.66 -22.85 -4.29
CA ASN A 149 0.26 -23.98 -3.44
C ASN A 149 1.37 -25.02 -3.20
N ASN A 150 2.52 -24.90 -3.87
CA ASN A 150 3.64 -25.82 -3.71
C ASN A 150 4.59 -25.41 -2.57
N MET A 151 5.35 -26.38 -2.09
CA MET A 151 6.35 -26.22 -1.03
C MET A 151 7.56 -27.10 -1.32
N VAL A 152 8.74 -26.71 -0.81
CA VAL A 152 9.96 -27.51 -0.91
C VAL A 152 10.25 -28.12 0.45
N ASP A 153 10.22 -29.45 0.53
CA ASP A 153 10.49 -30.19 1.76
C ASP A 153 11.88 -30.84 1.70
N ILE A 154 12.76 -30.41 2.61
CA ILE A 154 14.13 -30.91 2.73
C ILE A 154 14.18 -31.84 3.93
N GLN A 155 14.56 -33.09 3.70
CA GLN A 155 14.62 -34.13 4.72
C GLN A 155 16.04 -34.66 4.90
N ILE A 156 16.47 -34.80 6.16
CA ILE A 156 17.59 -35.66 6.54
C ILE A 156 17.01 -37.04 6.86
N THR A 157 17.31 -38.04 6.04
CA THR A 157 16.83 -39.42 6.22
C THR A 157 17.89 -40.35 6.81
N ALA A 158 19.16 -39.93 6.78
CA ALA A 158 20.25 -40.57 7.50
C ALA A 158 21.29 -39.52 7.89
N THR A 159 21.93 -39.70 9.04
CA THR A 159 23.00 -38.82 9.54
C THR A 159 24.00 -39.65 10.35
N THR A 160 25.29 -39.36 10.24
CA THR A 160 26.34 -40.09 10.96
C THR A 160 26.75 -39.34 12.23
N ALA A 161 26.60 -39.95 13.40
CA ALA A 161 27.05 -39.35 14.66
C ALA A 161 28.55 -38.98 14.61
N GLY A 162 28.90 -37.79 15.09
CA GLY A 162 30.27 -37.24 15.03
C GLY A 162 30.69 -36.68 13.67
N ASN A 163 29.94 -36.96 12.60
CA ASN A 163 30.08 -36.33 11.29
C ASN A 163 28.71 -36.11 10.65
N HIS A 164 27.78 -35.52 11.41
CA HIS A 164 26.38 -35.44 11.04
C HIS A 164 26.12 -34.37 9.98
N VAL A 165 25.02 -34.51 9.26
CA VAL A 165 24.54 -33.53 8.28
C VAL A 165 24.29 -32.19 8.97
N ARG A 166 24.94 -31.13 8.50
CA ARG A 166 24.83 -29.78 9.07
C ARG A 166 25.20 -28.68 8.07
N GLY A 167 25.00 -27.43 8.45
CA GLY A 167 25.43 -26.27 7.68
C GLY A 167 24.80 -26.19 6.29
N MET A 168 23.51 -26.49 6.20
CA MET A 168 22.75 -26.46 4.96
C MET A 168 22.65 -25.02 4.41
N ARG A 169 22.85 -24.87 3.11
CA ARG A 169 22.56 -23.64 2.35
C ARG A 169 21.78 -24.01 1.09
N CYS A 170 20.77 -23.23 0.76
CA CYS A 170 19.95 -23.44 -0.42
C CYS A 170 19.77 -22.10 -1.15
N TYR A 171 20.31 -21.99 -2.36
CA TYR A 171 20.28 -20.74 -3.12
C TYR A 171 20.06 -20.99 -4.61
N MET A 172 19.51 -20.00 -5.31
CA MET A 172 19.34 -20.07 -6.75
C MET A 172 20.70 -20.07 -7.46
N THR A 173 20.93 -20.97 -8.42
CA THR A 173 22.23 -21.09 -9.11
C THR A 173 22.60 -19.84 -9.89
N ALA A 174 21.61 -19.09 -10.39
CA ALA A 174 21.78 -17.77 -10.99
C ALA A 174 22.43 -16.74 -10.03
N HIS A 175 22.41 -16.99 -8.72
CA HIS A 175 23.00 -16.14 -7.69
C HIS A 175 24.28 -16.74 -7.06
N ALA A 176 24.81 -17.85 -7.60
CA ALA A 176 25.99 -18.53 -7.06
C ALA A 176 27.21 -17.59 -6.90
N LYS A 177 27.40 -16.66 -7.84
CA LYS A 177 28.47 -15.65 -7.75
C LYS A 177 28.28 -14.71 -6.55
N LEU A 178 27.08 -14.20 -6.34
CA LEU A 178 26.76 -13.32 -5.20
C LEU A 178 26.98 -14.05 -3.87
N VAL A 179 26.56 -15.31 -3.79
CA VAL A 179 26.79 -16.17 -2.62
C VAL A 179 28.28 -16.41 -2.38
N ALA A 180 29.06 -16.67 -3.43
CA ALA A 180 30.52 -16.85 -3.34
C ALA A 180 31.26 -15.56 -2.92
N GLU A 181 30.72 -14.39 -3.29
CA GLU A 181 31.21 -13.08 -2.85
C GLU A 181 30.80 -12.73 -1.41
N GLY A 182 30.00 -13.58 -0.76
CA GLY A 182 29.55 -13.38 0.60
C GLY A 182 28.38 -12.41 0.74
N ARG A 183 27.66 -12.10 -0.35
CA ARG A 183 26.41 -11.33 -0.30
C ARG A 183 25.33 -12.11 0.47
N ARG A 184 24.41 -11.37 1.09
CA ARG A 184 23.27 -11.90 1.84
C ARG A 184 21.95 -11.57 1.16
N VAL A 185 21.82 -10.36 0.63
CA VAL A 185 20.52 -9.81 0.24
C VAL A 185 20.10 -10.30 -1.13
N HIS A 186 18.86 -10.76 -1.24
CA HIS A 186 18.26 -11.14 -2.51
C HIS A 186 18.08 -9.92 -3.42
N PRO A 187 18.54 -9.94 -4.70
CA PRO A 187 18.44 -8.79 -5.60
C PRO A 187 17.01 -8.30 -5.81
N GLY A 188 16.02 -9.20 -5.83
CA GLY A 188 14.61 -8.85 -5.92
C GLY A 188 14.11 -8.04 -4.71
N PHE A 189 14.58 -8.38 -3.51
CA PHE A 189 14.25 -7.61 -2.30
C PHE A 189 14.94 -6.24 -2.34
N ALA A 190 16.24 -6.22 -2.66
CA ALA A 190 17.00 -4.98 -2.79
C ALA A 190 16.41 -4.04 -3.87
N GLY A 191 15.87 -4.59 -4.96
CA GLY A 191 15.22 -3.79 -6.00
C GLY A 191 13.97 -3.05 -5.54
N VAL A 192 13.26 -3.60 -4.54
CA VAL A 192 12.03 -3.00 -3.99
C VAL A 192 12.33 -2.10 -2.79
N TRP A 193 13.23 -2.54 -1.90
CA TRP A 193 13.45 -1.91 -0.59
C TRP A 193 14.86 -1.36 -0.38
N GLY A 194 15.76 -1.45 -1.36
CA GLY A 194 17.18 -1.05 -1.22
C GLY A 194 17.45 0.44 -1.09
N GLY A 195 16.42 1.27 -0.96
CA GLY A 195 16.52 2.70 -0.69
C GLY A 195 15.92 3.13 0.64
N VAL A 196 15.50 2.22 1.54
CA VAL A 196 14.96 2.61 2.86
C VAL A 196 16.06 3.18 3.74
N LYS A 197 15.72 4.09 4.66
CA LYS A 197 16.71 4.74 5.53
C LYS A 197 17.13 3.84 6.69
N LEU A 198 16.20 3.04 7.19
CA LEU A 198 16.38 2.17 8.35
C LEU A 198 15.58 0.89 8.16
N LEU A 199 16.19 -0.23 8.53
CA LEU A 199 15.51 -1.50 8.72
C LEU A 199 15.38 -1.81 10.21
N ARG A 200 14.17 -2.15 10.65
CA ARG A 200 13.90 -2.63 12.00
C ARG A 200 13.62 -4.14 11.97
N PHE A 201 14.26 -4.85 12.89
CA PHE A 201 14.32 -6.32 12.89
C PHE A 201 13.51 -6.96 14.01
N MET A 202 12.30 -6.47 14.28
CA MET A 202 11.41 -7.03 15.30
C MET A 202 11.07 -8.50 15.03
N ASP A 203 10.45 -8.78 13.89
CA ASP A 203 10.02 -10.14 13.56
C ASP A 203 11.18 -11.09 13.23
N PRO A 204 12.20 -10.70 12.45
CA PRO A 204 13.35 -11.57 12.18
C PRO A 204 14.11 -11.96 13.45
N MET A 205 14.12 -11.11 14.49
CA MET A 205 14.72 -11.44 15.79
C MET A 205 13.72 -12.08 16.76
N SER A 206 12.47 -12.30 16.33
CA SER A 206 11.38 -12.86 17.15
C SER A 206 11.20 -12.12 18.49
N ALA A 207 11.26 -10.78 18.48
CA ALA A 207 11.32 -9.96 19.69
C ALA A 207 10.20 -10.21 20.71
N ASN A 208 9.02 -10.64 20.23
CA ASN A 208 7.84 -10.91 21.04
C ASN A 208 7.90 -12.26 21.79
N THR A 209 8.63 -13.24 21.26
CA THR A 209 8.56 -14.64 21.73
C THR A 209 9.91 -15.26 22.07
N ALA A 210 11.02 -14.76 21.49
CA ALA A 210 12.35 -15.33 21.60
C ALA A 210 12.77 -15.53 23.07
N PRO A 211 12.97 -16.77 23.54
CA PRO A 211 13.25 -17.06 24.94
C PRO A 211 14.74 -16.96 25.28
N TYR A 212 15.57 -16.42 24.39
CA TYR A 212 17.03 -16.43 24.54
C TYR A 212 17.46 -15.62 25.76
N VAL A 213 18.21 -16.27 26.65
CA VAL A 213 18.82 -15.69 27.85
C VAL A 213 20.32 -15.51 27.61
N ASN A 214 20.98 -16.54 27.05
CA ASN A 214 22.43 -16.62 26.91
C ASN A 214 22.88 -16.46 25.46
N TRP A 215 24.07 -15.89 25.22
CA TRP A 215 24.57 -15.69 23.86
C TRP A 215 24.71 -16.98 23.04
N SER A 216 25.02 -18.10 23.70
CA SER A 216 25.13 -19.41 23.06
C SER A 216 23.82 -19.93 22.45
N GLU A 217 22.69 -19.33 22.81
CA GLU A 217 21.37 -19.68 22.28
C GLU A 217 21.00 -18.84 21.04
N ALA A 218 21.77 -17.78 20.75
CA ALA A 218 21.50 -16.90 19.63
C ALA A 218 21.63 -17.63 18.28
N PRO A 219 20.80 -17.31 17.28
CA PRO A 219 20.92 -17.91 15.95
C PRO A 219 22.29 -17.62 15.32
N THR A 220 22.92 -18.66 14.76
CA THR A 220 24.14 -18.60 13.95
C THR A 220 23.80 -18.57 12.46
N LEU A 221 24.81 -18.37 11.60
CA LEU A 221 24.69 -18.38 10.13
C LEU A 221 24.19 -19.71 9.55
N THR A 222 24.14 -20.75 10.37
CA THR A 222 23.79 -22.12 9.96
C THR A 222 22.58 -22.65 10.72
N SER A 223 22.07 -21.95 11.73
CA SER A 223 20.81 -22.28 12.40
C SER A 223 19.67 -22.54 11.41
N ILE A 224 18.79 -23.48 11.77
CA ILE A 224 17.52 -23.74 11.08
C ILE A 224 16.35 -23.47 12.03
N GLY A 225 15.29 -22.81 11.54
CA GLY A 225 14.06 -22.60 12.30
C GLY A 225 14.13 -21.53 13.40
N ARG A 226 15.26 -20.82 13.55
CA ARG A 226 15.47 -19.82 14.61
C ARG A 226 15.58 -18.39 14.09
N GLY A 227 15.21 -18.16 12.83
CA GLY A 227 15.42 -16.89 12.13
C GLY A 227 16.88 -16.62 11.75
N PRO A 228 17.15 -15.50 11.06
CA PRO A 228 18.49 -15.10 10.63
C PRO A 228 19.39 -14.71 11.82
N ALA A 229 20.70 -14.89 11.67
CA ALA A 229 21.66 -14.46 12.68
C ALA A 229 21.75 -12.93 12.74
N LEU A 230 22.07 -12.38 13.92
CA LEU A 230 22.31 -10.93 14.08
C LEU A 230 23.37 -10.40 13.10
N ALA A 231 24.41 -11.21 12.84
CA ALA A 231 25.43 -10.94 11.84
C ALA A 231 24.88 -10.70 10.42
N GLU A 232 23.84 -11.44 10.02
CA GLU A 232 23.25 -11.35 8.69
C GLU A 232 22.37 -10.12 8.56
N LEU A 233 21.68 -9.76 9.64
CA LEU A 233 20.90 -8.53 9.72
C LEU A 233 21.81 -7.29 9.62
N VAL A 234 22.98 -7.32 10.26
CA VAL A 234 24.00 -6.27 10.12
C VAL A 234 24.59 -6.24 8.71
N ASP A 235 24.88 -7.40 8.10
CA ASP A 235 25.34 -7.47 6.72
C ASP A 235 24.30 -6.89 5.75
N MET A 236 23.01 -7.15 5.98
CA MET A 236 21.90 -6.59 5.20
C MET A 236 21.89 -5.06 5.26
N CYS A 237 22.02 -4.46 6.44
CA CYS A 237 22.17 -3.01 6.60
C CYS A 237 23.37 -2.47 5.80
N ASN A 238 24.52 -3.16 5.86
CA ASN A 238 25.73 -2.76 5.13
C ASN A 238 25.56 -2.83 3.61
N GLU A 239 24.88 -3.88 3.12
CA GLU A 239 24.63 -4.10 1.69
C GLU A 239 23.58 -3.14 1.11
N LEU A 240 22.65 -2.66 1.93
CA LEU A 240 21.61 -1.70 1.54
C LEU A 240 21.96 -0.25 1.89
N GLY A 241 23.04 -0.04 2.65
CA GLY A 241 23.45 1.29 3.09
C GLY A 241 22.46 1.97 4.04
N CYS A 242 21.71 1.20 4.84
CA CYS A 242 20.67 1.70 5.73
C CYS A 242 20.99 1.47 7.21
N ASP A 243 20.46 2.31 8.10
CA ASP A 243 20.60 2.13 9.55
C ASP A 243 19.88 0.82 9.99
N GLY A 244 20.26 0.29 11.15
CA GLY A 244 19.66 -0.93 11.71
C GLY A 244 19.03 -0.68 13.07
N TRP A 245 17.80 -1.17 13.28
CA TRP A 245 17.12 -1.16 14.57
C TRP A 245 16.93 -2.58 15.10
N PHE A 246 17.65 -2.88 16.18
CA PHE A 246 17.73 -4.19 16.81
C PHE A 246 16.90 -4.24 18.09
N THR A 247 15.93 -5.14 18.13
CA THR A 247 15.05 -5.41 19.28
C THR A 247 15.56 -6.63 20.03
N LEU A 248 16.19 -6.43 21.18
CA LEU A 248 16.88 -7.51 21.90
C LEU A 248 15.89 -8.44 22.62
N PRO A 249 16.22 -9.74 22.79
CA PRO A 249 15.35 -10.68 23.50
C PRO A 249 15.00 -10.21 24.92
N TYR A 250 13.75 -10.42 25.34
CA TYR A 250 13.25 -9.88 26.61
C TYR A 250 13.90 -10.46 27.87
N GLN A 251 14.48 -11.67 27.77
CA GLN A 251 15.23 -12.32 28.87
C GLN A 251 16.74 -12.21 28.75
N ALA A 252 17.27 -11.52 27.73
CA ALA A 252 18.71 -11.44 27.48
C ALA A 252 19.47 -11.00 28.74
N ASN A 253 20.51 -11.76 29.10
CA ASN A 253 21.40 -11.41 30.19
C ASN A 253 22.47 -10.39 29.74
N ALA A 254 23.27 -9.90 30.69
CA ALA A 254 24.29 -8.88 30.40
C ALA A 254 25.35 -9.35 29.39
N ASP A 255 25.73 -10.63 29.38
CA ASP A 255 26.68 -11.19 28.41
C ASP A 255 26.08 -11.20 26.99
N TYR A 256 24.82 -11.60 26.84
CA TYR A 256 24.11 -11.54 25.57
C TYR A 256 24.11 -10.11 25.02
N VAL A 257 23.67 -9.14 25.83
CA VAL A 257 23.58 -7.73 25.41
C VAL A 257 24.96 -7.20 25.02
N THR A 258 26.00 -7.51 25.81
CA THR A 258 27.38 -7.06 25.55
C THR A 258 27.93 -7.64 24.24
N ARG A 259 27.70 -8.93 23.98
CA ARG A 259 28.16 -9.60 22.76
C ARG A 259 27.37 -9.15 21.52
N ALA A 260 26.07 -8.97 21.64
CA ALA A 260 25.23 -8.39 20.60
C ALA A 260 25.71 -6.98 20.22
N ALA A 261 25.91 -6.12 21.22
CA ALA A 261 26.43 -4.77 21.02
C ALA A 261 27.82 -4.78 20.36
N THR A 262 28.69 -5.70 20.78
CA THR A 262 30.06 -5.83 20.26
C THR A 262 30.03 -6.22 18.78
N LEU A 263 29.23 -7.24 18.44
CA LEU A 263 29.05 -7.68 17.06
C LEU A 263 28.53 -6.55 16.18
N VAL A 264 27.49 -5.83 16.61
CA VAL A 264 26.93 -4.71 15.83
C VAL A 264 27.95 -3.58 15.67
N ARG A 265 28.63 -3.17 16.75
CA ARG A 265 29.65 -2.12 16.73
C ARG A 265 30.79 -2.41 15.75
N ASP A 266 31.27 -3.64 15.75
CA ASP A 266 32.46 -4.07 15.01
C ASP A 266 32.13 -4.36 13.54
N ARG A 267 30.90 -4.82 13.25
CA ARG A 267 30.50 -5.28 11.91
C ARG A 267 29.68 -4.26 11.12
N LEU A 268 28.89 -3.41 11.79
CA LEU A 268 28.10 -2.39 11.10
C LEU A 268 29.04 -1.33 10.52
N ASN A 269 28.77 -0.89 9.29
CA ASN A 269 29.50 0.19 8.63
C ASN A 269 29.58 1.41 9.57
N PRO A 270 30.77 1.98 9.83
CA PRO A 270 30.93 3.12 10.74
C PRO A 270 30.07 4.35 10.42
N ALA A 271 29.65 4.51 9.16
CA ALA A 271 28.77 5.60 8.73
C ALA A 271 27.28 5.37 9.03
N LEU A 272 26.88 4.16 9.44
CA LEU A 272 25.52 3.79 9.80
C LEU A 272 25.30 3.83 11.31
N LYS A 273 24.03 3.88 11.72
CA LYS A 273 23.62 3.89 13.12
C LYS A 273 22.91 2.61 13.54
N ALA A 274 23.19 2.18 14.77
CA ALA A 274 22.50 1.11 15.46
C ALA A 274 21.47 1.69 16.44
N TYR A 275 20.19 1.57 16.11
CA TYR A 275 19.08 1.79 17.04
C TYR A 275 18.91 0.51 17.86
N VAL A 276 18.81 0.65 19.18
CA VAL A 276 18.67 -0.50 20.09
C VAL A 276 17.47 -0.30 21.00
N GLU A 277 16.69 -1.36 21.15
CA GLU A 277 15.47 -1.40 21.95
C GLU A 277 15.44 -2.68 22.80
N TYR A 278 14.97 -2.55 24.04
CA TYR A 278 14.68 -3.71 24.88
C TYR A 278 13.34 -4.32 24.47
N SER A 279 13.39 -5.51 23.86
CA SER A 279 12.23 -6.26 23.38
C SER A 279 11.33 -5.43 22.43
N ASN A 280 10.02 -5.66 22.50
CA ASN A 280 8.96 -5.01 21.75
C ASN A 280 7.68 -5.04 22.61
N GLU A 281 6.88 -3.98 22.53
CA GLU A 281 5.57 -3.84 23.20
C GLU A 281 5.46 -4.52 24.58
N TRP A 282 6.33 -4.13 25.51
CA TRP A 282 6.42 -4.71 26.87
C TRP A 282 5.14 -4.59 27.72
N TRP A 283 4.13 -3.88 27.22
CA TRP A 283 2.81 -3.70 27.80
C TRP A 283 1.75 -4.68 27.25
N ASN A 284 2.04 -5.37 26.15
CA ASN A 284 1.06 -6.20 25.45
C ASN A 284 0.89 -7.56 26.14
N PHE A 285 -0.30 -7.82 26.69
CA PHE A 285 -0.64 -9.09 27.35
C PHE A 285 -1.39 -10.06 26.41
N GLY A 286 -1.49 -9.73 25.13
CA GLY A 286 -2.14 -10.55 24.12
C GLY A 286 -1.37 -11.84 23.81
N TYR A 287 -2.07 -12.79 23.18
CA TYR A 287 -1.45 -14.02 22.70
C TYR A 287 -0.29 -13.70 21.73
N GLY A 288 0.86 -14.36 21.93
CA GLY A 288 2.06 -14.14 21.12
C GLY A 288 3.06 -13.14 21.70
N PHE A 289 2.77 -12.51 22.85
CA PHE A 289 3.68 -11.58 23.54
C PHE A 289 4.10 -12.15 24.92
N ASN A 290 5.38 -12.51 25.06
CA ASN A 290 5.90 -13.13 26.28
C ASN A 290 6.50 -12.11 27.28
N THR A 291 6.84 -10.91 26.81
CA THR A 291 7.58 -9.89 27.57
C THR A 291 6.81 -9.40 28.80
N SER A 292 5.53 -9.05 28.64
CA SER A 292 4.70 -8.50 29.72
C SER A 292 4.53 -9.50 30.88
N ALA A 293 4.29 -10.77 30.56
CA ALA A 293 4.18 -11.84 31.56
C ALA A 293 5.51 -12.10 32.30
N TYR A 294 6.64 -11.99 31.60
CA TYR A 294 7.96 -12.09 32.22
C TYR A 294 8.25 -10.93 33.17
N LEU A 295 7.99 -9.70 32.74
CA LEU A 295 8.16 -8.50 33.56
C LEU A 295 7.24 -8.53 34.80
N GLU A 296 6.01 -8.99 34.60
CA GLU A 296 5.06 -9.24 35.67
C GLU A 296 5.64 -10.22 36.70
N ALA A 297 6.21 -11.33 36.25
CA ALA A 297 6.83 -12.32 37.13
C ALA A 297 8.01 -11.75 37.93
N LEU A 298 8.88 -10.96 37.30
CA LEU A 298 10.02 -10.32 37.97
C LEU A 298 9.60 -9.32 39.05
N ARG A 299 8.50 -8.60 38.83
CA ARG A 299 8.05 -7.54 39.74
C ARG A 299 7.12 -8.01 40.86
N LYS A 300 6.72 -9.29 40.89
CA LYS A 300 5.75 -9.83 41.89
C LYS A 300 6.10 -9.56 43.35
N THR A 301 7.38 -9.52 43.69
CA THR A 301 7.85 -9.28 45.07
C THR A 301 8.31 -7.84 45.29
N LYS A 302 8.09 -6.97 44.31
CA LYS A 302 8.63 -5.61 44.26
C LYS A 302 7.56 -4.59 44.64
N ARG A 303 8.00 -3.39 45.04
CA ARG A 303 7.11 -2.29 45.45
C ARG A 303 6.68 -1.37 44.30
N TYR A 304 7.05 -1.71 43.07
CA TYR A 304 6.79 -0.95 41.86
C TYR A 304 6.00 -1.77 40.84
N ASN A 305 5.39 -1.10 39.86
CA ASN A 305 4.56 -1.76 38.85
C ASN A 305 5.36 -2.37 37.68
N TRP A 306 4.69 -3.08 36.76
CA TRP A 306 5.38 -3.78 35.67
C TRP A 306 6.01 -2.83 34.64
N ALA A 307 5.45 -1.63 34.47
CA ALA A 307 5.99 -0.62 33.58
C ALA A 307 7.30 -0.02 34.14
N GLU A 308 7.40 0.16 35.46
CA GLU A 308 8.66 0.53 36.11
C GLU A 308 9.71 -0.59 35.97
N GLN A 309 9.29 -1.86 36.10
CA GLN A 309 10.16 -3.02 35.84
C GLN A 309 10.67 -3.03 34.39
N ALA A 310 9.83 -2.71 33.42
CA ALA A 310 10.18 -2.59 32.01
C ALA A 310 11.22 -1.47 31.79
N GLY A 311 10.97 -0.29 32.36
CA GLY A 311 11.89 0.85 32.32
C GLY A 311 13.26 0.50 32.92
N GLY A 312 13.27 -0.26 34.02
CA GLY A 312 14.47 -0.79 34.64
C GLY A 312 15.26 -1.75 33.75
N ARG A 313 14.61 -2.76 33.16
CA ARG A 313 15.26 -3.72 32.24
C ARG A 313 15.79 -3.04 30.98
N SER A 314 15.04 -2.07 30.46
CA SER A 314 15.53 -1.23 29.35
C SER A 314 16.78 -0.45 29.76
N THR A 315 16.78 0.16 30.95
CA THR A 315 17.93 0.92 31.48
C THR A 315 19.19 0.06 31.59
N GLU A 316 19.07 -1.15 32.16
CA GLU A 316 20.18 -2.10 32.28
C GLU A 316 20.75 -2.48 30.89
N THR A 317 19.87 -2.72 29.93
CA THR A 317 20.23 -3.02 28.54
C THR A 317 20.98 -1.84 27.88
N MET A 318 20.44 -0.63 28.02
CA MET A 318 21.04 0.58 27.44
C MET A 318 22.39 0.93 28.05
N LEU A 319 22.59 0.69 29.35
CA LEU A 319 23.88 0.89 30.01
C LEU A 319 24.95 -0.09 29.50
N ALA A 320 24.61 -1.38 29.40
CA ALA A 320 25.52 -2.39 28.86
C ALA A 320 25.90 -2.09 27.39
N TRP A 321 24.91 -1.68 26.59
CA TRP A 321 25.15 -1.25 25.21
C TRP A 321 26.05 0.00 25.12
N SER A 322 25.80 0.99 25.98
CA SER A 322 26.59 2.22 26.05
C SER A 322 28.05 1.95 26.40
N ALA A 323 28.32 1.01 27.30
CA ALA A 323 29.67 0.63 27.68
C ALA A 323 30.47 0.09 26.48
N VAL A 324 29.84 -0.69 25.61
CA VAL A 324 30.46 -1.26 24.41
C VAL A 324 30.71 -0.19 23.33
N PHE A 325 29.81 0.78 23.19
CA PHE A 325 29.91 1.90 22.25
C PHE A 325 30.65 3.13 22.79
N ALA A 326 31.28 3.04 23.97
CA ALA A 326 32.07 4.11 24.54
C ALA A 326 33.11 4.66 23.54
N GLY A 327 33.21 5.98 23.42
CA GLY A 327 34.03 6.67 22.42
C GLY A 327 33.40 6.79 21.02
N GLN A 328 32.29 6.10 20.76
CA GLN A 328 31.60 6.10 19.46
C GLN A 328 30.07 6.12 19.59
N MET A 329 29.56 6.78 20.64
CA MET A 329 28.14 6.91 20.94
C MET A 329 27.33 7.58 19.81
N HIS A 330 27.96 8.33 18.92
CA HIS A 330 27.31 8.90 17.72
C HIS A 330 26.80 7.84 16.73
N ARG A 331 27.28 6.59 16.84
CA ARG A 331 26.90 5.43 16.04
C ARG A 331 25.73 4.64 16.61
N THR A 332 25.17 5.04 17.76
CA THR A 332 24.05 4.31 18.37
C THR A 332 22.95 5.26 18.85
N VAL A 333 21.71 4.76 18.87
CA VAL A 333 20.54 5.44 19.41
C VAL A 333 19.82 4.48 20.35
N ARG A 334 19.76 4.81 21.63
CA ARG A 334 19.10 4.02 22.68
C ARG A 334 17.63 4.38 22.73
N VAL A 335 16.74 3.44 22.42
CA VAL A 335 15.31 3.71 22.18
C VAL A 335 14.46 3.19 23.34
N ALA A 336 13.58 4.05 23.84
CA ALA A 336 12.51 3.69 24.78
C ALA A 336 11.19 3.50 24.01
N GLY A 337 10.77 2.26 23.79
CA GLY A 337 9.45 1.95 23.21
C GLY A 337 8.32 2.20 24.21
N LEU A 338 7.29 2.94 23.79
CA LEU A 338 6.17 3.38 24.65
C LEU A 338 4.81 3.03 24.04
N HIS A 339 3.82 2.81 24.91
CA HIS A 339 2.45 2.55 24.47
C HIS A 339 1.77 3.86 24.01
N THR A 340 1.39 3.92 22.73
CA THR A 340 0.76 5.13 22.15
C THR A 340 -0.64 5.42 22.67
N GLY A 341 -1.49 4.41 22.76
CA GLY A 341 -2.89 4.57 23.20
C GLY A 341 -3.11 4.82 24.70
N TRP A 342 -2.14 4.48 25.56
CA TRP A 342 -2.23 4.64 27.01
C TRP A 342 -1.35 5.80 27.49
N GLN A 343 -1.76 7.03 27.17
CA GLN A 343 -1.09 8.24 27.62
C GLN A 343 -1.02 8.30 29.15
N GLY A 344 0.15 8.62 29.70
CA GLY A 344 0.47 8.59 31.12
C GLY A 344 1.22 7.31 31.54
N LEU A 345 1.10 6.20 30.80
CA LEU A 345 1.85 4.97 31.11
C LEU A 345 3.35 5.18 30.96
N GLU A 346 3.76 6.04 30.03
CA GLU A 346 5.17 6.37 29.79
C GLU A 346 5.87 6.94 31.02
N HIS A 347 5.15 7.62 31.92
CA HIS A 347 5.74 8.13 33.16
C HIS A 347 6.31 6.99 34.03
N SER A 348 5.59 5.88 34.13
CA SER A 348 6.05 4.70 34.89
C SER A 348 7.32 4.11 34.26
N PHE A 349 7.38 4.01 32.93
CA PHE A 349 8.54 3.48 32.23
C PHE A 349 9.74 4.44 32.29
N LEU A 350 9.53 5.72 32.01
CA LEU A 350 10.60 6.70 31.81
C LEU A 350 11.22 7.17 33.13
N HIS A 351 10.46 7.18 34.23
CA HIS A 351 10.94 7.63 35.54
C HIS A 351 11.20 6.49 36.52
N ALA A 352 10.37 5.45 36.51
CA ALA A 352 10.49 4.25 37.35
C ALA A 352 10.94 4.50 38.80
N PRO A 353 10.29 5.42 39.55
CA PRO A 353 10.78 5.90 40.85
C PRO A 353 10.95 4.78 41.88
N GLY A 354 10.05 3.79 41.91
CA GLY A 354 10.15 2.67 42.82
C GLY A 354 11.29 1.72 42.44
N TRP A 355 11.52 1.50 41.14
CA TRP A 355 12.65 0.69 40.66
C TRP A 355 14.00 1.35 40.98
N VAL A 356 14.11 2.66 40.79
CA VAL A 356 15.30 3.46 41.12
C VAL A 356 15.56 3.43 42.63
N ALA A 357 14.54 3.63 43.45
CA ALA A 357 14.68 3.67 44.91
C ALA A 357 15.05 2.31 45.53
N GLU A 358 14.71 1.19 44.87
CA GLU A 358 14.93 -0.15 45.44
C GLU A 358 16.41 -0.54 45.52
N VAL A 359 17.25 -0.13 44.56
CA VAL A 359 18.67 -0.50 44.53
C VAL A 359 19.54 0.74 44.39
N PRO A 360 20.43 1.03 45.38
CA PRO A 360 21.37 2.14 45.29
C PRO A 360 22.23 2.09 44.01
N GLY A 361 22.39 3.23 43.36
CA GLY A 361 23.18 3.36 42.12
C GLY A 361 22.40 3.16 40.82
N ARG A 362 21.12 2.75 40.89
CA ARG A 362 20.24 2.78 39.71
C ARG A 362 20.01 4.22 39.26
N VAL A 363 19.93 4.41 37.95
CA VAL A 363 19.68 5.72 37.32
C VAL A 363 18.26 5.77 36.75
N VAL A 364 17.70 6.98 36.68
CA VAL A 364 16.37 7.20 36.15
C VAL A 364 16.33 6.82 34.65
N PRO A 365 15.38 5.99 34.18
CA PRO A 365 15.43 5.40 32.84
C PRO A 365 15.61 6.40 31.70
N HIS A 366 14.85 7.50 31.66
CA HIS A 366 14.96 8.48 30.57
C HIS A 366 16.36 9.12 30.46
N THR A 367 17.21 9.05 31.49
CA THR A 367 18.58 9.62 31.44
C THR A 367 19.53 8.84 30.54
N VAL A 368 19.24 7.55 30.29
CA VAL A 368 20.09 6.68 29.45
C VAL A 368 19.50 6.40 28.06
N HIS A 369 18.33 6.93 27.74
CA HIS A 369 17.74 6.80 26.41
C HIS A 369 17.98 8.07 25.58
N ASP A 370 18.10 7.92 24.26
CA ASP A 370 18.33 9.02 23.31
C ASP A 370 17.04 9.39 22.55
N ALA A 371 16.14 8.41 22.40
CA ALA A 371 14.86 8.56 21.74
C ALA A 371 13.74 7.86 22.51
N ILE A 372 12.53 8.41 22.42
CA ILE A 372 11.29 7.69 22.72
C ILE A 372 10.63 7.26 21.42
N ALA A 373 10.05 6.07 21.39
CA ALA A 373 9.38 5.53 20.22
C ALA A 373 7.90 5.27 20.49
N ILE A 374 7.06 5.64 19.52
CA ILE A 374 5.61 5.41 19.53
C ILE A 374 5.15 4.76 18.21
N THR A 375 3.89 4.35 18.14
CA THR A 375 3.23 3.94 16.89
C THR A 375 2.55 5.08 16.15
N GLY A 376 2.42 4.91 14.84
CA GLY A 376 1.58 5.68 13.92
C GLY A 376 0.47 4.83 13.32
N TYR A 377 -0.18 4.00 14.14
CA TYR A 377 -1.28 3.15 13.71
C TYR A 377 -2.56 3.93 13.53
N PHE A 378 -3.27 3.62 12.45
CA PHE A 378 -4.64 4.08 12.28
C PHE A 378 -5.59 2.90 12.03
N TYR A 379 -6.73 2.91 12.71
CA TYR A 379 -7.67 1.80 12.80
C TYR A 379 -9.08 2.30 13.19
N VAL A 380 -10.06 1.40 13.21
CA VAL A 380 -11.41 1.69 13.73
C VAL A 380 -11.54 1.10 15.13
N PRO A 381 -11.78 1.91 16.18
CA PRO A 381 -11.96 1.42 17.54
C PRO A 381 -13.06 0.36 17.65
N GLY A 382 -12.85 -0.64 18.51
CA GLY A 382 -13.72 -1.81 18.67
C GLY A 382 -15.20 -1.44 18.89
N GLU A 383 -15.44 -0.42 19.72
CA GLU A 383 -16.78 0.06 20.07
C GLU A 383 -17.54 0.71 18.91
N LYS A 384 -16.87 1.04 17.80
CA LYS A 384 -17.49 1.63 16.60
C LYS A 384 -17.97 0.58 15.60
N TRP A 385 -17.47 -0.65 15.70
CA TRP A 385 -17.82 -1.72 14.77
C TRP A 385 -19.31 -2.10 14.75
N PRO A 386 -20.04 -2.15 15.89
CA PRO A 386 -21.47 -2.47 15.85
C PRO A 386 -22.29 -1.54 14.94
N GLU A 387 -21.95 -0.25 14.89
CA GLU A 387 -22.59 0.75 14.03
C GLU A 387 -22.26 0.52 12.55
N VAL A 388 -20.97 0.30 12.25
CA VAL A 388 -20.48 -0.05 10.90
C VAL A 388 -21.16 -1.31 10.38
N MET A 389 -21.25 -2.35 11.21
CA MET A 389 -21.87 -3.62 10.85
C MET A 389 -23.37 -3.50 10.62
N LYS A 390 -24.07 -2.69 11.44
CA LYS A 390 -25.49 -2.41 11.25
C LYS A 390 -25.76 -1.69 9.93
N ALA A 391 -24.95 -0.68 9.59
CA ALA A 391 -25.04 0.04 8.33
C ALA A 391 -24.76 -0.91 7.14
N ALA A 392 -23.67 -1.68 7.21
CA ALA A 392 -23.28 -2.62 6.15
C ALA A 392 -24.32 -3.72 5.89
N ALA A 393 -24.97 -4.22 6.94
CA ALA A 393 -26.02 -5.23 6.82
C ALA A 393 -27.27 -4.71 6.09
N SER A 394 -27.52 -3.40 6.16
CA SER A 394 -28.65 -2.76 5.48
C SER A 394 -28.26 -2.28 4.07
N ASN A 395 -27.07 -1.69 3.94
CA ASN A 395 -26.48 -1.24 2.69
C ASN A 395 -24.95 -1.32 2.82
N TYR A 396 -24.34 -2.18 2.00
CA TYR A 396 -22.90 -2.44 2.03
C TYR A 396 -22.06 -1.15 1.88
N GLU A 397 -22.39 -0.30 0.92
CA GLU A 397 -21.64 0.94 0.66
C GLU A 397 -21.81 1.95 1.80
N ALA A 398 -22.97 2.00 2.46
CA ALA A 398 -23.14 2.84 3.65
C ALA A 398 -22.24 2.37 4.79
N GLY A 399 -22.13 1.06 5.01
CA GLY A 399 -21.19 0.49 5.98
C GLY A 399 -19.73 0.77 5.62
N ARG A 400 -19.37 0.63 4.34
CA ARG A 400 -18.03 0.93 3.84
C ARG A 400 -17.66 2.41 4.00
N ALA A 401 -18.59 3.32 3.67
CA ALA A 401 -18.40 4.76 3.86
C ALA A 401 -18.24 5.12 5.34
N LEU A 402 -19.06 4.52 6.22
CA LEU A 402 -18.95 4.74 7.67
C LEU A 402 -17.63 4.20 8.24
N LEU A 403 -17.14 3.05 7.74
CA LEU A 403 -15.82 2.53 8.12
C LEU A 403 -14.70 3.52 7.75
N VAL A 404 -14.76 4.09 6.55
CA VAL A 404 -13.83 5.12 6.07
C VAL A 404 -13.91 6.40 6.92
N ASP A 405 -15.11 6.82 7.31
CA ASP A 405 -15.33 7.94 8.22
C ASP A 405 -14.66 7.71 9.59
N LYS A 406 -14.87 6.54 10.20
CA LYS A 406 -14.24 6.21 11.50
C LYS A 406 -12.72 6.08 11.42
N LEU A 407 -12.18 5.62 10.29
CA LEU A 407 -10.73 5.69 10.05
C LEU A 407 -10.24 7.13 9.97
N ASN A 408 -10.97 8.01 9.29
CA ASN A 408 -10.62 9.42 9.18
C ASN A 408 -10.64 10.12 10.55
N ASP A 409 -11.64 9.84 11.38
CA ASP A 409 -11.72 10.31 12.76
C ASP A 409 -10.49 9.90 13.57
N ASN A 410 -10.13 8.61 13.51
CA ASN A 410 -8.98 8.07 14.23
C ASN A 410 -7.66 8.68 13.75
N ILE A 411 -7.46 8.84 12.45
CA ILE A 411 -6.29 9.55 11.92
C ILE A 411 -6.31 11.02 12.38
N GLY A 412 -7.47 11.67 12.45
CA GLY A 412 -7.62 13.02 12.99
C GLY A 412 -7.13 13.10 14.44
N GLN A 413 -7.56 12.16 15.28
CA GLN A 413 -7.10 12.03 16.67
C GLN A 413 -5.59 11.77 16.75
N LEU A 414 -5.07 10.83 15.95
CA LEU A 414 -3.65 10.48 15.91
C LEU A 414 -2.79 11.71 15.57
N THR A 415 -3.16 12.43 14.51
CA THR A 415 -2.36 13.53 13.96
C THR A 415 -2.50 14.85 14.73
N LYS A 416 -3.68 15.15 15.28
CA LYS A 416 -3.96 16.42 15.96
C LYS A 416 -3.79 16.36 17.48
N SER A 417 -3.80 15.16 18.08
CA SER A 417 -3.73 15.00 19.54
C SER A 417 -2.59 14.08 19.96
N THR A 418 -2.60 12.82 19.53
CA THR A 418 -1.67 11.80 20.02
C THR A 418 -0.21 12.12 19.69
N PHE A 419 0.08 12.48 18.44
CA PHE A 419 1.42 12.88 18.04
C PHE A 419 1.93 14.14 18.76
N PRO A 420 1.17 15.26 18.81
CA PRO A 420 1.55 16.42 19.63
C PRO A 420 1.78 16.12 21.11
N TYR A 421 0.99 15.24 21.72
CA TYR A 421 1.17 14.83 23.11
C TYR A 421 2.56 14.22 23.34
N PHE A 422 2.94 13.20 22.56
CA PHE A 422 4.25 12.58 22.71
C PHE A 422 5.40 13.49 22.26
N ARG A 423 5.15 14.43 21.35
CA ARG A 423 6.11 15.49 21.05
C ARG A 423 6.40 16.34 22.28
N GLY A 424 5.37 16.66 23.06
CA GLY A 424 5.48 17.33 24.36
C GLY A 424 6.32 16.53 25.37
N VAL A 425 6.02 15.23 25.52
CA VAL A 425 6.80 14.32 26.39
C VAL A 425 8.28 14.31 25.98
N ALA A 426 8.56 14.11 24.70
CA ALA A 426 9.92 14.07 24.17
C ALA A 426 10.66 15.41 24.39
N ASN A 427 10.00 16.55 24.17
CA ASN A 427 10.57 17.88 24.40
C ASN A 427 10.90 18.12 25.89
N GLY A 428 9.99 17.73 26.80
CA GLY A 428 10.21 17.86 28.24
C GLY A 428 11.43 17.08 28.74
N LEU A 429 11.75 15.96 28.08
CA LEU A 429 12.90 15.12 28.39
C LEU A 429 14.13 15.37 27.50
N ARG A 430 14.05 16.30 26.54
CA ARG A 430 15.07 16.58 25.50
C ARG A 430 15.48 15.33 24.72
N LYS A 431 14.50 14.52 24.34
CA LYS A 431 14.68 13.28 23.57
C LYS A 431 14.16 13.42 22.15
N LYS A 432 14.67 12.56 21.27
CA LYS A 432 14.08 12.39 19.95
C LYS A 432 12.74 11.65 20.05
N LEU A 433 11.81 11.98 19.18
CA LEU A 433 10.57 11.23 18.98
C LEU A 433 10.71 10.42 17.67
N VAL A 434 10.69 9.10 17.78
CA VAL A 434 10.78 8.20 16.61
C VAL A 434 9.57 7.27 16.55
N MET A 435 9.37 6.58 15.42
CA MET A 435 8.25 5.66 15.23
C MET A 435 8.76 4.23 15.20
N TYR A 436 8.28 3.36 16.11
CA TYR A 436 8.65 1.95 16.05
C TYR A 436 7.80 1.18 15.05
N GLU A 437 6.57 1.63 14.77
CA GLU A 437 5.65 0.99 13.81
C GLU A 437 4.55 1.96 13.36
N GLY A 438 4.05 1.83 12.14
CA GLY A 438 3.06 2.72 11.57
C GLY A 438 2.36 2.12 10.36
N GLY A 439 1.18 2.66 10.06
CA GLY A 439 0.35 2.26 8.93
C GLY A 439 -1.04 1.82 9.36
N THR A 440 -1.80 1.30 8.40
CA THR A 440 -3.13 0.76 8.68
C THR A 440 -3.02 -0.44 9.62
N HIS A 441 -3.80 -0.39 10.70
CA HIS A 441 -4.06 -1.50 11.63
C HIS A 441 -5.55 -1.80 11.63
N LEU A 442 -6.18 -1.70 10.47
CA LEU A 442 -7.59 -1.97 10.30
C LEU A 442 -7.86 -3.48 10.39
N GLN A 443 -8.46 -3.88 11.52
CA GLN A 443 -8.94 -5.23 11.78
C GLN A 443 -10.29 -5.14 12.51
N ALA A 444 -11.20 -6.05 12.18
CA ALA A 444 -12.48 -6.17 12.87
C ALA A 444 -12.34 -7.00 14.17
N PRO A 445 -13.07 -6.65 15.26
CA PRO A 445 -13.15 -7.48 16.45
C PRO A 445 -13.62 -8.90 16.13
N GLY A 446 -12.93 -9.90 16.69
CA GLY A 446 -13.15 -11.32 16.36
C GLY A 446 -14.45 -11.92 16.88
N ASP A 447 -15.21 -11.18 17.68
CA ASP A 447 -16.47 -11.58 18.31
C ASP A 447 -17.71 -10.97 17.61
N LEU A 448 -17.53 -10.31 16.46
CA LEU A 448 -18.66 -9.76 15.71
C LEU A 448 -19.57 -10.88 15.14
N PRO A 449 -20.91 -10.70 15.15
CA PRO A 449 -21.85 -11.73 14.68
C PRO A 449 -21.68 -12.16 13.21
N ASN A 450 -21.18 -11.27 12.35
CA ASN A 450 -20.97 -11.56 10.93
C ASN A 450 -19.53 -11.20 10.51
N MET A 451 -18.59 -12.07 10.89
CA MET A 451 -17.18 -11.91 10.56
C MET A 451 -16.91 -11.89 9.05
N ALA A 452 -17.68 -12.62 8.25
CA ALA A 452 -17.49 -12.63 6.79
C ALA A 452 -17.74 -11.24 6.17
N LEU A 453 -18.81 -10.55 6.60
CA LEU A 453 -19.10 -9.18 6.18
C LEU A 453 -18.03 -8.20 6.70
N ALA A 454 -17.60 -8.35 7.95
CA ALA A 454 -16.58 -7.48 8.55
C ALA A 454 -15.24 -7.61 7.80
N ASN A 455 -14.80 -8.84 7.54
CA ASN A 455 -13.56 -9.12 6.82
C ASN A 455 -13.61 -8.61 5.37
N ARG A 456 -14.78 -8.68 4.72
CA ARG A 456 -14.97 -8.08 3.39
C ARG A 456 -14.80 -6.55 3.44
N LEU A 457 -15.45 -5.87 4.39
CA LEU A 457 -15.30 -4.41 4.56
C LEU A 457 -13.85 -4.01 4.83
N VAL A 458 -13.18 -4.73 5.75
CA VAL A 458 -11.76 -4.52 6.06
C VAL A 458 -10.95 -4.64 4.78
N ASN A 459 -11.08 -5.73 4.03
CA ASN A 459 -10.28 -5.97 2.83
C ASN A 459 -10.55 -4.94 1.73
N ASP A 460 -11.81 -4.58 1.48
CA ASP A 460 -12.17 -3.60 0.45
C ASP A 460 -11.61 -2.21 0.75
N VAL A 461 -11.66 -1.77 2.02
CA VAL A 461 -11.10 -0.49 2.42
C VAL A 461 -9.57 -0.54 2.45
N ASN A 462 -8.99 -1.57 3.05
CA ASN A 462 -7.56 -1.69 3.28
C ASN A 462 -6.75 -1.90 1.98
N ASN A 463 -7.37 -2.44 0.93
CA ASN A 463 -6.76 -2.65 -0.38
C ASN A 463 -7.20 -1.59 -1.41
N GLY A 464 -8.13 -0.72 -1.04
CA GLY A 464 -8.69 0.31 -1.92
C GLY A 464 -7.74 1.48 -2.20
N ALA A 465 -8.14 2.33 -3.15
CA ALA A 465 -7.41 3.54 -3.53
C ALA A 465 -7.27 4.55 -2.37
N LEU A 466 -8.26 4.60 -1.47
CA LEU A 466 -8.32 5.53 -0.34
C LEU A 466 -7.19 5.35 0.68
N MET A 467 -6.50 4.20 0.70
CA MET A 467 -5.37 4.02 1.62
C MET A 467 -4.18 4.90 1.30
N TYR A 468 -3.93 5.26 0.03
CA TYR A 468 -2.83 6.15 -0.31
C TYR A 468 -2.95 7.51 0.39
N PRO A 469 -4.05 8.27 0.23
CA PRO A 469 -4.17 9.57 0.90
C PRO A 469 -4.21 9.47 2.42
N MET A 470 -4.73 8.38 3.00
CA MET A 470 -4.67 8.18 4.46
C MET A 470 -3.24 8.01 4.98
N TYR A 471 -2.45 7.16 4.31
CA TYR A 471 -1.02 7.03 4.59
C TYR A 471 -0.28 8.35 4.43
N ALA A 472 -0.53 9.07 3.32
CA ALA A 472 0.10 10.35 3.07
C ALA A 472 -0.19 11.37 4.17
N ARG A 473 -1.44 11.44 4.66
CA ARG A 473 -1.83 12.34 5.75
C ARG A 473 -1.10 12.02 7.05
N VAL A 474 -1.01 10.74 7.42
CA VAL A 474 -0.30 10.32 8.64
C VAL A 474 1.20 10.56 8.53
N MET A 475 1.82 10.17 7.40
CA MET A 475 3.25 10.39 7.13
C MET A 475 3.63 11.87 7.15
N THR A 476 2.77 12.73 6.61
CA THR A 476 3.02 14.19 6.61
C THR A 476 2.86 14.80 8.00
N ALA A 477 1.85 14.36 8.75
CA ALA A 477 1.72 14.78 10.14
C ALA A 477 2.92 14.32 10.98
N TRP A 478 3.40 13.10 10.73
CA TRP A 478 4.60 12.57 11.35
C TRP A 478 5.86 13.40 11.03
N ASP A 479 6.07 13.78 9.78
CA ASP A 479 7.21 14.61 9.37
C ASP A 479 7.29 15.97 10.09
N LYS A 480 6.17 16.46 10.63
CA LYS A 480 6.11 17.73 11.38
C LYS A 480 6.53 17.60 12.85
N VAL A 481 6.49 16.39 13.41
CA VAL A 481 6.63 16.15 14.86
C VAL A 481 7.70 15.12 15.22
N GLY A 482 7.95 14.15 14.35
CA GLY A 482 8.96 13.11 14.51
C GLY A 482 10.36 13.59 14.11
N ASP A 483 11.37 13.02 14.75
CA ASP A 483 12.80 13.21 14.43
C ASP A 483 13.36 12.09 13.53
N GLY A 484 12.50 11.16 13.10
CA GLY A 484 12.84 9.99 12.29
C GLY A 484 11.82 9.74 11.18
N GLY A 485 12.07 8.74 10.35
CA GLY A 485 11.16 8.36 9.27
C GLY A 485 9.89 7.69 9.80
N PHE A 486 8.84 7.67 8.98
CA PHE A 486 7.69 6.80 9.19
C PHE A 486 8.13 5.33 9.08
N ASN A 487 7.86 4.51 10.12
CA ASN A 487 8.24 3.09 10.11
C ASN A 487 7.07 2.21 9.69
N GLN A 488 7.04 1.78 8.43
CA GLN A 488 5.99 0.90 7.93
C GLN A 488 6.04 -0.46 8.66
N TYR A 489 4.89 -0.87 9.21
CA TYR A 489 4.74 -2.04 10.10
C TYR A 489 5.33 -3.34 9.54
N SER A 490 5.20 -3.58 8.24
CA SER A 490 5.74 -4.77 7.60
C SER A 490 5.95 -4.54 6.10
N SER A 491 7.04 -5.09 5.57
CA SER A 491 7.37 -5.12 4.13
C SER A 491 6.29 -5.82 3.32
N VAL A 492 6.05 -7.09 3.61
CA VAL A 492 5.16 -7.97 2.88
C VAL A 492 4.33 -8.78 3.85
N THR A 493 3.04 -8.93 3.56
CA THR A 493 2.16 -9.84 4.31
C THR A 493 1.11 -10.37 3.37
N ARG A 494 0.92 -11.69 3.32
CA ARG A 494 -0.14 -12.32 2.52
C ARG A 494 -1.50 -11.75 2.94
N GLN A 495 -2.41 -11.58 1.97
CA GLN A 495 -3.79 -11.25 2.28
C GLN A 495 -4.40 -12.32 3.19
N ALA A 496 -4.99 -11.90 4.30
CA ALA A 496 -5.66 -12.76 5.27
C ALA A 496 -7.06 -12.22 5.59
N ASP A 497 -7.93 -13.09 6.10
CA ASP A 497 -9.31 -12.74 6.44
C ASP A 497 -9.38 -11.64 7.51
N ALA A 498 -8.44 -11.63 8.46
CA ALA A 498 -8.44 -10.71 9.60
C ALA A 498 -7.77 -9.34 9.33
N GLY A 499 -7.57 -8.99 8.05
CA GLY A 499 -6.85 -7.77 7.65
C GLY A 499 -5.43 -8.05 7.14
N THR A 500 -4.83 -7.05 6.47
CA THR A 500 -3.46 -7.15 5.93
C THR A 500 -2.63 -5.98 6.43
N PHE A 501 -1.44 -6.24 6.99
CA PHE A 501 -0.60 -5.20 7.60
C PHE A 501 0.68 -4.88 6.80
N GLY A 502 1.03 -5.71 5.82
CA GLY A 502 2.14 -5.47 4.91
C GLY A 502 1.87 -4.35 3.92
N ALA A 503 2.93 -3.70 3.43
CA ALA A 503 2.82 -2.72 2.35
C ALA A 503 2.35 -3.36 1.03
N GLN A 504 2.74 -4.63 0.81
CA GLN A 504 2.41 -5.45 -0.36
C GLN A 504 2.00 -6.88 0.05
N PHE A 505 1.33 -7.61 -0.84
CA PHE A 505 1.05 -9.05 -0.65
C PHE A 505 2.19 -9.97 -1.06
N HIS A 506 3.04 -9.51 -1.97
CA HIS A 506 4.30 -10.13 -2.41
C HIS A 506 5.17 -9.06 -3.07
N LEU A 507 6.48 -9.29 -3.24
CA LEU A 507 7.41 -8.26 -3.76
C LEU A 507 7.06 -7.68 -5.12
N ARG A 508 6.28 -8.40 -5.94
CA ARG A 508 5.86 -7.95 -7.27
C ARG A 508 4.51 -7.23 -7.30
N ASP A 509 3.82 -7.14 -6.17
CA ASP A 509 2.54 -6.45 -6.07
C ASP A 509 2.76 -4.94 -5.87
N VAL A 510 3.07 -4.25 -6.95
CA VAL A 510 3.27 -2.79 -6.94
C VAL A 510 1.96 -2.00 -7.01
N SER A 511 0.82 -2.69 -7.11
CA SER A 511 -0.50 -2.10 -7.27
C SER A 511 -1.13 -1.64 -5.94
N GLN A 512 -0.57 -2.04 -4.80
CA GLN A 512 -1.10 -1.65 -3.49
C GLN A 512 -0.92 -0.17 -3.22
N SER A 513 -2.01 0.51 -2.88
CA SER A 513 -2.01 1.95 -2.51
C SER A 513 -1.06 2.26 -1.36
N ARG A 514 -0.93 1.33 -0.41
CA ARG A 514 -0.05 1.44 0.76
C ARG A 514 1.41 1.34 0.37
N PHE A 515 1.74 0.41 -0.52
CA PHE A 515 3.08 0.30 -1.10
C PHE A 515 3.47 1.57 -1.86
N ARG A 516 2.59 2.09 -2.72
CA ARG A 516 2.85 3.35 -3.44
C ARG A 516 3.13 4.49 -2.48
N ALA A 517 2.31 4.67 -1.43
CA ALA A 517 2.54 5.71 -0.43
C ALA A 517 3.89 5.54 0.29
N CYS A 518 4.27 4.31 0.63
CA CYS A 518 5.58 4.01 1.23
C CYS A 518 6.75 4.36 0.29
N GLN A 519 6.67 3.98 -1.00
CA GLN A 519 7.71 4.28 -1.99
C GLN A 519 7.82 5.77 -2.27
N ASP A 520 6.68 6.46 -2.42
CA ASP A 520 6.67 7.91 -2.65
C ASP A 520 7.20 8.66 -1.43
N TYR A 521 6.80 8.28 -0.21
CA TYR A 521 7.41 8.81 1.01
C TYR A 521 8.91 8.57 1.06
N ASN A 522 9.35 7.35 0.75
CA ASN A 522 10.77 7.02 0.74
C ASN A 522 11.57 7.89 -0.24
N GLN A 523 11.00 8.15 -1.42
CA GLN A 523 11.62 8.94 -2.49
C GLN A 523 11.37 10.45 -2.35
N ARG A 524 10.70 10.90 -1.28
CA ARG A 524 10.27 12.30 -1.09
C ARG A 524 9.36 12.83 -2.21
N LYS A 525 8.59 11.94 -2.81
CA LYS A 525 7.57 12.19 -3.82
C LYS A 525 6.16 12.05 -3.27
N LEU A 526 6.03 11.91 -1.94
CA LEU A 526 4.73 11.75 -1.30
C LEU A 526 3.83 12.92 -1.68
N VAL A 527 2.73 12.60 -2.34
CA VAL A 527 1.73 13.59 -2.70
C VAL A 527 0.79 13.75 -1.52
N VAL A 528 0.86 14.92 -0.90
CA VAL A 528 0.03 15.28 0.25
C VAL A 528 -1.05 16.20 -0.26
N SER A 529 -2.26 15.67 -0.47
CA SER A 529 -3.45 16.52 -0.44
C SER A 529 -3.50 17.22 0.91
N GLY A 530 -3.62 18.54 0.87
CA GLY A 530 -3.64 19.37 2.06
C GLY A 530 -4.69 18.93 3.08
N VAL A 531 -4.52 19.45 4.28
CA VAL A 531 -5.61 19.59 5.25
C VAL A 531 -6.82 20.17 4.50
N GLU A 532 -7.95 19.46 4.59
CA GLU A 532 -9.15 19.60 3.73
C GLU A 532 -8.97 19.09 2.29
N GLY A 533 -9.88 18.21 1.88
CA GLY A 533 -9.66 17.28 0.79
C GLY A 533 -9.50 17.96 -0.56
N THR A 534 -8.27 17.97 -1.09
CA THR A 534 -8.01 18.07 -2.53
C THR A 534 -6.61 17.52 -2.86
N PRO A 535 -6.46 16.50 -3.74
CA PRO A 535 -5.18 16.05 -4.31
C PRO A 535 -4.44 17.19 -5.00
N VAL A 536 -3.19 17.46 -4.62
CA VAL A 536 -2.34 18.41 -5.33
C VAL A 536 -1.31 17.63 -6.14
N GLY A 537 -1.59 17.54 -7.44
CA GLY A 537 -0.77 16.88 -8.46
C GLY A 537 -1.59 16.68 -9.73
N GLY A 538 -2.87 16.37 -9.56
CA GLY A 538 -3.90 16.52 -10.58
C GLY A 538 -4.67 17.84 -10.45
N LYS A 539 -5.23 18.32 -11.55
CA LYS A 539 -6.17 19.44 -11.57
C LYS A 539 -7.46 19.03 -10.85
N THR A 540 -8.09 19.96 -10.14
CA THR A 540 -9.39 19.73 -9.51
C THR A 540 -10.44 20.56 -10.22
N VAL A 541 -11.57 19.92 -10.51
CA VAL A 541 -12.74 20.54 -11.12
C VAL A 541 -13.96 20.18 -10.31
N HIS A 542 -14.57 21.19 -9.71
CA HIS A 542 -15.89 21.14 -9.10
C HIS A 542 -16.92 21.66 -10.09
N ALA A 543 -17.66 20.76 -10.71
CA ALA A 543 -18.67 21.08 -11.71
C ALA A 543 -20.10 21.09 -11.13
N TYR A 544 -20.98 21.81 -11.78
CA TYR A 544 -22.42 21.64 -11.66
C TYR A 544 -23.05 21.62 -13.05
N ALA A 545 -23.84 20.60 -13.37
CA ALA A 545 -24.39 20.40 -14.69
C ALA A 545 -25.92 20.57 -14.73
N TYR A 546 -26.39 21.51 -15.53
CA TYR A 546 -27.75 21.55 -16.04
C TYR A 546 -27.81 20.70 -17.29
N LEU A 547 -28.40 19.51 -17.17
CA LEU A 547 -28.21 18.45 -18.15
C LEU A 547 -29.50 17.76 -18.60
N ASN A 548 -29.40 17.02 -19.70
CA ASN A 548 -30.45 16.17 -20.25
C ASN A 548 -29.90 14.79 -20.63
N SER A 549 -30.65 14.02 -21.42
CA SER A 549 -30.30 12.62 -21.74
C SER A 549 -29.01 12.45 -22.55
N LEU A 550 -28.47 13.50 -23.18
CA LEU A 550 -27.20 13.42 -23.91
C LEU A 550 -25.98 13.33 -22.99
N HIS A 551 -26.16 13.68 -21.72
CA HIS A 551 -25.11 13.58 -20.71
C HIS A 551 -25.42 12.47 -19.69
N ASN A 552 -26.70 12.22 -19.38
CA ASN A 552 -27.14 11.20 -18.44
C ASN A 552 -28.35 10.42 -18.97
N HIS A 553 -28.13 9.21 -19.48
CA HIS A 553 -29.20 8.39 -20.05
C HIS A 553 -29.44 7.11 -19.25
N ALA A 554 -30.71 6.80 -18.99
CA ALA A 554 -31.11 5.54 -18.39
C ALA A 554 -31.19 4.47 -19.49
N HIS A 555 -30.19 3.60 -19.53
CA HIS A 555 -30.14 2.50 -20.46
C HIS A 555 -31.25 1.46 -20.16
N PRO A 556 -31.81 0.75 -21.16
CA PRO A 556 -32.84 -0.26 -20.98
C PRO A 556 -32.45 -1.41 -20.04
N THR A 557 -31.14 -1.64 -19.88
CA THR A 557 -30.57 -2.57 -18.90
C THR A 557 -29.92 -1.79 -17.77
N SER A 558 -30.39 -1.99 -16.53
CA SER A 558 -29.89 -1.30 -15.35
C SER A 558 -28.38 -1.49 -15.11
N ALA A 559 -27.82 -2.59 -15.59
CA ALA A 559 -26.39 -2.91 -15.47
C ALA A 559 -25.46 -1.96 -16.26
N GLN A 560 -25.98 -1.24 -17.28
CA GLN A 560 -25.18 -0.34 -18.11
C GLN A 560 -25.43 1.14 -17.85
N ASN A 561 -26.35 1.47 -16.93
CA ASN A 561 -26.70 2.86 -16.58
C ASN A 561 -25.48 3.69 -16.14
N ALA A 562 -24.53 3.08 -15.42
CA ALA A 562 -23.32 3.79 -15.01
C ALA A 562 -22.42 4.17 -16.20
N SER A 563 -22.50 3.43 -17.32
CA SER A 563 -21.70 3.65 -18.51
C SER A 563 -22.38 4.52 -19.58
N THR A 564 -23.63 4.92 -19.38
CA THR A 564 -24.36 5.89 -20.22
C THR A 564 -24.43 7.27 -19.57
N ARG A 565 -23.42 7.60 -18.74
CA ARG A 565 -23.27 8.87 -18.02
C ARG A 565 -21.88 9.44 -18.27
N VAL A 566 -21.82 10.61 -18.91
CA VAL A 566 -20.56 11.28 -19.28
C VAL A 566 -19.70 11.55 -18.05
N SER A 567 -20.29 12.12 -17.00
CA SER A 567 -19.58 12.45 -15.76
C SER A 567 -18.98 11.23 -15.03
N ASN A 568 -19.59 10.04 -15.11
CA ASN A 568 -18.98 8.82 -14.55
C ASN A 568 -17.68 8.49 -15.31
N TRP A 569 -17.68 8.62 -16.64
CA TRP A 569 -16.47 8.41 -17.45
C TRP A 569 -15.39 9.45 -17.20
N VAL A 570 -15.76 10.73 -17.09
CA VAL A 570 -14.82 11.81 -16.71
C VAL A 570 -14.17 11.51 -15.36
N ALA A 571 -14.94 11.07 -14.35
CA ALA A 571 -14.39 10.65 -13.07
C ALA A 571 -13.46 9.44 -13.18
N ARG A 572 -13.81 8.43 -13.98
CA ARG A 572 -12.96 7.26 -14.24
C ARG A 572 -11.62 7.67 -14.86
N MET A 573 -11.61 8.64 -15.78
CA MET A 573 -10.39 9.17 -16.41
C MET A 573 -9.59 10.04 -15.44
N ALA A 574 -10.26 10.94 -14.71
CA ALA A 574 -9.65 11.82 -13.73
C ALA A 574 -8.91 11.05 -12.64
N ALA A 575 -9.52 10.01 -12.09
CA ALA A 575 -8.91 9.14 -11.10
C ALA A 575 -7.62 8.43 -11.57
N ARG A 576 -7.37 8.38 -12.89
CA ARG A 576 -6.24 7.70 -13.52
C ARG A 576 -5.24 8.66 -14.16
N ALA A 577 -5.41 9.98 -14.04
CA ALA A 577 -4.56 11.00 -14.65
C ALA A 577 -3.06 10.85 -14.28
N PRO A 578 -2.13 10.99 -15.25
CA PRO A 578 -0.69 10.94 -14.98
C PRO A 578 -0.26 12.02 -13.97
N GLY A 579 0.51 11.66 -12.94
CA GLY A 579 1.02 12.61 -11.94
C GLY A 579 0.21 12.74 -10.65
N GLY A 580 -0.88 11.97 -10.49
CA GLY A 580 -1.58 11.84 -9.21
C GLY A 580 -3.06 12.19 -9.25
N GLY A 581 -3.80 11.76 -10.29
CA GLY A 581 -5.26 11.72 -10.35
C GLY A 581 -5.95 13.08 -10.22
N ASN A 582 -6.44 13.62 -11.33
CA ASN A 582 -7.34 14.77 -11.29
C ASN A 582 -8.55 14.45 -10.41
N THR A 583 -9.10 15.48 -9.77
CA THR A 583 -10.32 15.34 -8.99
C THR A 583 -11.47 15.96 -9.76
N TYR A 584 -12.53 15.16 -9.94
CA TYR A 584 -13.77 15.59 -10.55
C TYR A 584 -14.92 15.36 -9.59
N THR A 585 -15.71 16.40 -9.33
CA THR A 585 -16.94 16.31 -8.56
C THR A 585 -18.03 17.04 -9.33
N VAL A 586 -19.25 16.49 -9.39
CA VAL A 586 -20.31 17.11 -10.20
C VAL A 586 -21.69 16.95 -9.58
N GLY A 587 -22.31 18.08 -9.22
CA GLY A 587 -23.75 18.14 -8.93
C GLY A 587 -24.55 18.32 -10.21
N ALA A 588 -25.80 17.91 -10.26
CA ALA A 588 -26.60 18.12 -11.47
C ALA A 588 -28.10 18.26 -11.23
N GLN A 589 -28.74 18.94 -12.18
CA GLN A 589 -30.19 18.95 -12.38
C GLN A 589 -30.52 18.41 -13.77
N PHE A 590 -31.32 17.34 -13.81
CA PHE A 590 -31.82 16.75 -15.05
C PHE A 590 -33.09 17.44 -15.51
N GLY A 591 -33.15 17.77 -16.79
CA GLY A 591 -34.33 18.31 -17.46
C GLY A 591 -33.97 19.11 -18.70
N TYR A 592 -34.99 19.69 -19.31
CA TYR A 592 -34.84 20.67 -20.38
C TYR A 592 -34.64 22.07 -19.79
N PHE A 593 -34.23 23.05 -20.61
CA PHE A 593 -33.86 24.38 -20.10
C PHE A 593 -34.96 25.15 -19.35
N THR A 594 -36.22 24.81 -19.61
CA THR A 594 -37.38 25.37 -18.90
C THR A 594 -37.64 24.73 -17.55
N GLN A 595 -37.10 23.54 -17.32
CA GLN A 595 -37.26 22.76 -16.09
C GLN A 595 -36.11 23.01 -15.11
N TRP A 596 -34.99 23.53 -15.59
CA TRP A 596 -33.88 23.95 -14.74
C TRP A 596 -34.29 25.11 -13.85
N THR A 597 -33.96 25.00 -12.57
CA THR A 597 -34.32 25.97 -11.55
C THR A 597 -33.08 26.47 -10.82
N VAL A 598 -33.24 27.63 -10.18
CA VAL A 598 -32.32 28.14 -9.18
C VAL A 598 -33.11 28.42 -7.89
N PRO A 599 -32.53 28.29 -6.69
CA PRO A 599 -31.15 27.83 -6.43
C PRO A 599 -30.90 26.36 -6.86
N PRO A 600 -29.62 25.97 -7.08
CA PRO A 600 -29.29 24.63 -7.55
C PRO A 600 -29.60 23.55 -6.51
N ALA A 601 -29.90 22.34 -6.98
CA ALA A 601 -30.05 21.13 -6.16
C ALA A 601 -29.25 20.00 -6.83
N ALA A 602 -28.36 19.35 -6.08
CA ALA A 602 -27.44 18.35 -6.65
C ALA A 602 -28.05 16.95 -6.61
N GLY A 603 -29.01 16.66 -7.48
CA GLY A 603 -29.67 15.35 -7.52
C GLY A 603 -28.64 14.21 -7.61
N ASN A 604 -28.90 13.10 -6.91
CA ASN A 604 -27.98 11.94 -6.87
C ASN A 604 -28.05 11.15 -8.20
N MET A 605 -27.38 11.68 -9.21
CA MET A 605 -27.50 11.26 -10.62
C MET A 605 -26.27 10.50 -11.14
N PHE A 606 -25.24 10.30 -10.33
CA PHE A 606 -23.98 9.68 -10.73
C PHE A 606 -23.50 8.71 -9.65
N GLU A 607 -23.35 7.43 -9.97
CA GLU A 607 -22.95 6.40 -9.00
C GLU A 607 -21.48 6.49 -8.60
N GLU A 608 -20.64 7.10 -9.45
CA GLU A 608 -19.19 7.06 -9.33
C GLU A 608 -18.57 8.42 -9.05
N VAL A 609 -19.40 9.47 -8.89
CA VAL A 609 -18.96 10.85 -8.69
C VAL A 609 -19.61 11.44 -7.46
N SER A 610 -18.83 12.17 -6.66
CA SER A 610 -19.33 12.85 -5.45
C SER A 610 -19.78 14.28 -5.73
N THR A 611 -20.65 14.80 -4.85
CA THR A 611 -21.22 16.17 -4.90
C THR A 611 -20.98 16.93 -3.59
N PRO A 612 -19.73 17.10 -3.13
CA PRO A 612 -19.44 17.50 -1.74
C PRO A 612 -19.86 18.93 -1.37
N HIS A 613 -20.13 19.79 -2.36
CA HIS A 613 -20.36 21.21 -2.15
C HIS A 613 -21.84 21.63 -2.20
N LEU A 614 -22.74 20.76 -2.65
CA LEU A 614 -24.15 21.09 -2.84
C LEU A 614 -25.03 20.00 -2.23
N ASP A 615 -26.09 20.41 -1.53
CA ASP A 615 -27.03 19.48 -0.92
C ASP A 615 -27.85 18.74 -1.99
N PRO A 616 -27.96 17.41 -1.90
CA PRO A 616 -28.67 16.63 -2.91
C PRO A 616 -30.20 16.67 -2.81
N TRP A 617 -30.75 17.19 -1.71
CA TRP A 617 -32.18 17.16 -1.40
C TRP A 617 -32.80 18.54 -1.23
N THR A 618 -31.99 19.55 -0.92
CA THR A 618 -32.45 20.90 -0.57
C THR A 618 -31.87 21.92 -1.55
N PRO A 619 -32.69 22.51 -2.44
CA PRO A 619 -32.24 23.60 -3.31
C PRO A 619 -31.67 24.76 -2.49
N GLY A 620 -30.45 25.19 -2.78
CA GLY A 620 -29.77 26.23 -2.02
C GLY A 620 -28.51 26.76 -2.69
N TRP A 621 -28.10 27.97 -2.31
CA TRP A 621 -26.85 28.60 -2.77
C TRP A 621 -25.65 28.26 -1.88
N GLU A 622 -25.87 27.59 -0.76
CA GLU A 622 -24.80 27.19 0.15
C GLU A 622 -23.80 26.27 -0.56
N GLY A 623 -22.52 26.66 -0.54
CA GLY A 623 -21.43 25.94 -1.22
C GLY A 623 -21.34 26.13 -2.74
N ALA A 624 -22.33 26.76 -3.39
CA ALA A 624 -22.35 27.03 -4.82
C ALA A 624 -21.18 27.91 -5.30
N SER A 625 -20.63 28.77 -4.42
CA SER A 625 -19.44 29.58 -4.73
C SER A 625 -18.16 28.76 -4.92
N LYS A 626 -18.15 27.48 -4.52
CA LYS A 626 -17.03 26.53 -4.71
C LYS A 626 -17.10 25.75 -6.03
N ILE A 627 -18.12 26.02 -6.85
CA ILE A 627 -18.25 25.43 -8.18
C ILE A 627 -17.39 26.22 -9.17
N ASP A 628 -16.43 25.52 -9.78
CA ASP A 628 -15.46 26.02 -10.76
C ASP A 628 -16.09 26.09 -12.16
N VAL A 629 -16.95 25.14 -12.49
CA VAL A 629 -17.57 25.03 -13.83
C VAL A 629 -19.07 24.81 -13.70
N VAL A 630 -19.87 25.67 -14.34
CA VAL A 630 -21.31 25.42 -14.55
C VAL A 630 -21.49 24.96 -15.99
N GLU A 631 -21.78 23.68 -16.15
CA GLU A 631 -22.03 23.04 -17.45
C GLU A 631 -23.52 23.12 -17.80
N ILE A 632 -23.79 23.47 -19.05
CA ILE A 632 -25.14 23.66 -19.58
C ILE A 632 -25.23 22.81 -20.84
N VAL A 633 -26.10 21.80 -20.83
CA VAL A 633 -26.33 20.91 -21.98
C VAL A 633 -27.60 21.36 -22.71
N PRO A 634 -27.52 22.12 -23.82
CA PRO A 634 -28.72 22.53 -24.55
C PRO A 634 -29.46 21.34 -25.13
N ASP A 635 -30.75 21.50 -25.42
CA ASP A 635 -31.54 20.42 -25.98
C ASP A 635 -31.23 20.25 -27.48
N ASN A 636 -31.05 19.00 -27.92
CA ASN A 636 -30.53 18.68 -29.26
C ASN A 636 -31.52 18.86 -30.41
N PHE A 637 -32.82 19.03 -30.14
CA PHE A 637 -33.88 19.02 -31.15
C PHE A 637 -34.26 20.40 -31.70
N ASP A 638 -33.64 21.47 -31.18
CA ASP A 638 -33.88 22.85 -31.64
C ASP A 638 -32.73 23.43 -32.49
N ALA A 639 -31.58 22.77 -32.51
CA ALA A 639 -30.29 23.33 -32.92
C ALA A 639 -29.98 23.45 -34.43
N PRO A 640 -30.75 22.95 -35.41
CA PRO A 640 -30.48 23.33 -36.81
C PRO A 640 -31.52 24.22 -37.50
N HIS A 641 -32.60 24.67 -36.84
CA HIS A 641 -33.76 25.19 -37.58
C HIS A 641 -34.27 26.59 -37.22
N VAL A 642 -33.77 27.23 -36.17
CA VAL A 642 -34.18 28.59 -35.76
C VAL A 642 -33.00 29.33 -35.12
N ASP A 643 -32.87 30.64 -35.39
CA ASP A 643 -31.92 31.52 -34.69
C ASP A 643 -32.06 31.35 -33.16
N PRO A 644 -30.96 31.19 -32.38
CA PRO A 644 -31.02 31.00 -30.93
C PRO A 644 -31.85 32.05 -30.16
N ALA A 645 -31.94 33.29 -30.65
CA ALA A 645 -32.77 34.36 -30.08
C ALA A 645 -34.25 34.26 -30.46
N ALA A 646 -34.57 33.56 -31.56
CA ALA A 646 -35.93 33.38 -32.07
C ALA A 646 -36.52 32.00 -31.73
N CYS A 647 -35.77 31.12 -31.09
CA CYS A 647 -36.22 29.79 -30.69
C CYS A 647 -37.19 29.89 -29.51
N THR A 648 -38.50 29.78 -29.73
CA THR A 648 -39.52 29.89 -28.66
C THR A 648 -40.28 28.59 -28.44
N ARG A 649 -39.80 27.46 -28.96
CA ARG A 649 -40.54 26.17 -28.95
C ARG A 649 -40.88 25.71 -27.53
N MET A 650 -40.12 26.17 -26.55
CA MET A 650 -40.31 25.91 -25.11
C MET A 650 -40.71 27.17 -24.31
N GLY A 651 -41.17 28.25 -24.96
CA GLY A 651 -41.72 29.44 -24.30
C GLY A 651 -40.73 30.56 -23.95
N ALA A 652 -39.43 30.38 -24.17
CA ALA A 652 -38.41 31.43 -24.10
C ALA A 652 -37.22 31.07 -25.01
N SER A 653 -36.41 32.07 -25.41
CA SER A 653 -35.19 31.81 -26.18
C SER A 653 -34.05 31.28 -25.32
N TYR A 654 -33.22 30.39 -25.89
CA TYR A 654 -32.05 29.83 -25.22
C TYR A 654 -31.13 30.94 -24.71
N GLU A 655 -30.87 31.93 -25.54
CA GLU A 655 -30.07 33.10 -25.16
C GLU A 655 -30.63 33.78 -23.91
N THR A 656 -31.94 34.05 -23.88
CA THR A 656 -32.58 34.70 -22.73
C THR A 656 -32.52 33.83 -21.48
N ARG A 657 -32.85 32.54 -21.57
CA ARG A 657 -32.84 31.65 -20.40
C ARG A 657 -31.44 31.48 -19.84
N LEU A 658 -30.46 31.22 -20.70
CA LEU A 658 -29.10 30.96 -20.24
C LEU A 658 -28.50 32.22 -19.61
N LEU A 659 -28.77 33.42 -20.16
CA LEU A 659 -28.38 34.67 -19.50
C LEU A 659 -29.03 34.82 -18.12
N GLN A 660 -30.34 34.54 -17.99
CA GLN A 660 -31.00 34.56 -16.67
C GLN A 660 -30.35 33.59 -15.69
N LEU A 661 -30.05 32.36 -16.13
CA LEU A 661 -29.44 31.35 -15.27
C LEU A 661 -28.03 31.75 -14.84
N ILE A 662 -27.21 32.25 -15.77
CA ILE A 662 -25.87 32.79 -15.48
C ILE A 662 -25.98 33.97 -14.49
N ASP A 663 -26.89 34.92 -14.72
CA ASP A 663 -27.07 36.08 -13.86
C ASP A 663 -27.48 35.68 -12.43
N GLU A 664 -28.31 34.66 -12.29
CA GLU A 664 -28.73 34.13 -10.98
C GLU A 664 -27.55 33.53 -10.20
N TRP A 665 -26.67 32.77 -10.87
CA TRP A 665 -25.44 32.23 -10.28
C TRP A 665 -24.45 33.32 -9.89
N GLU A 666 -24.26 34.33 -10.75
CA GLU A 666 -23.38 35.46 -10.45
C GLU A 666 -23.93 36.35 -9.33
N THR A 667 -25.26 36.48 -9.23
CA THR A 667 -25.92 37.28 -8.18
C THR A 667 -25.80 36.61 -6.81
N HIS A 668 -26.05 35.30 -6.73
CA HIS A 668 -26.23 34.62 -5.45
C HIS A 668 -25.04 33.79 -4.99
N ALA A 669 -24.13 33.43 -5.90
CA ALA A 669 -22.95 32.64 -5.59
C ALA A 669 -21.73 33.14 -6.37
N PRO A 670 -21.28 34.40 -6.21
CA PRO A 670 -20.21 34.97 -7.02
C PRO A 670 -18.91 34.16 -6.89
N ASN A 671 -18.30 33.82 -8.03
CA ASN A 671 -16.98 33.21 -8.13
C ASN A 671 -16.24 33.79 -9.35
N PRO A 672 -15.19 34.61 -9.16
CA PRO A 672 -14.51 35.31 -10.26
C PRO A 672 -13.74 34.38 -11.20
N GLU A 673 -13.49 33.13 -10.81
CA GLU A 673 -12.79 32.13 -11.62
C GLU A 673 -13.76 31.15 -12.29
N ARG A 674 -15.07 31.31 -12.10
CA ARG A 674 -16.07 30.38 -12.64
C ARG A 674 -16.13 30.42 -14.16
N ARG A 675 -16.09 29.22 -14.74
CA ARG A 675 -16.39 28.99 -16.15
C ARG A 675 -17.84 28.59 -16.35
N TYR A 676 -18.50 29.17 -17.34
CA TYR A 676 -19.78 28.70 -17.87
C TYR A 676 -19.52 27.94 -19.17
N ALA A 677 -19.78 26.64 -19.16
CA ALA A 677 -19.49 25.76 -20.27
C ALA A 677 -20.78 25.33 -20.97
N VAL A 678 -20.95 25.70 -22.24
CA VAL A 678 -22.02 25.14 -23.07
C VAL A 678 -21.53 23.81 -23.62
N PHE A 679 -22.03 22.70 -23.06
CA PHE A 679 -21.77 21.34 -23.50
C PHE A 679 -22.54 21.09 -24.81
N ALA A 680 -21.86 21.23 -25.94
CA ALA A 680 -22.46 20.96 -27.24
C ALA A 680 -22.53 19.45 -27.49
N GLY A 681 -23.63 18.82 -27.06
CA GLY A 681 -23.97 17.43 -27.38
C GLY A 681 -24.15 17.21 -28.88
N TRP A 682 -24.61 16.04 -29.31
CA TRP A 682 -24.71 15.71 -30.75
C TRP A 682 -26.16 15.82 -31.27
N PRO A 683 -26.35 16.06 -32.59
CA PRO A 683 -27.67 16.04 -33.20
C PRO A 683 -28.27 14.63 -33.20
N ALA A 684 -29.58 14.55 -33.37
CA ALA A 684 -30.25 13.28 -33.63
C ALA A 684 -29.79 12.70 -34.98
N LEU A 685 -29.75 11.36 -35.10
CA LEU A 685 -29.46 10.67 -36.37
C LEU A 685 -30.47 11.02 -37.46
N ARG A 686 -31.70 11.35 -37.06
CA ARG A 686 -32.75 11.85 -37.94
C ARG A 686 -33.70 12.80 -37.17
N PRO A 687 -33.81 14.09 -37.55
CA PRO A 687 -34.61 15.09 -36.82
C PRO A 687 -36.14 14.84 -36.80
N ASP A 688 -36.67 14.05 -37.76
CA ASP A 688 -38.10 13.83 -38.00
C ASP A 688 -38.60 12.42 -37.62
N SER A 689 -37.73 11.54 -37.13
CA SER A 689 -38.13 10.20 -36.64
C SER A 689 -38.37 10.23 -35.13
N GLY A 690 -39.55 9.84 -34.70
CA GLY A 690 -39.79 9.49 -33.28
C GLY A 690 -38.90 8.33 -32.81
N SER A 691 -39.05 7.92 -31.55
CA SER A 691 -38.29 6.87 -30.83
C SER A 691 -38.53 5.43 -31.34
N GLY A 692 -38.62 5.24 -32.66
CA GLY A 692 -38.88 3.96 -33.30
C GLY A 692 -37.59 3.24 -33.70
N ALA A 693 -37.52 1.94 -33.43
CA ALA A 693 -36.43 1.08 -33.87
C ALA A 693 -36.42 0.97 -35.41
N CYS A 694 -35.40 1.55 -36.04
CA CYS A 694 -35.11 1.38 -37.47
C CYS A 694 -33.63 1.00 -37.63
N ALA A 695 -33.31 0.25 -38.69
CA ALA A 695 -31.92 -0.08 -38.99
C ALA A 695 -31.15 1.20 -39.39
N ILE A 696 -30.10 1.54 -38.63
CA ILE A 696 -29.24 2.68 -38.92
C ILE A 696 -28.34 2.33 -40.12
N SER A 697 -28.37 3.14 -41.17
CA SER A 697 -27.58 2.91 -42.38
C SER A 697 -26.30 3.77 -42.42
N PRO A 698 -25.24 3.34 -43.14
CA PRO A 698 -24.03 4.18 -43.34
C PRO A 698 -24.32 5.56 -43.95
N ALA A 699 -25.35 5.66 -44.80
CA ALA A 699 -25.80 6.94 -45.37
C ALA A 699 -26.36 7.87 -44.29
N MET A 700 -27.09 7.32 -43.30
CA MET A 700 -27.59 8.09 -42.16
C MET A 700 -26.45 8.57 -41.25
N CYS A 701 -25.47 7.71 -40.94
CA CYS A 701 -24.29 8.15 -40.18
C CYS A 701 -23.50 9.24 -40.91
N SER A 702 -23.41 9.16 -42.25
CA SER A 702 -22.74 10.20 -43.06
C SER A 702 -23.50 11.53 -43.03
N ALA A 703 -24.83 11.49 -43.11
CA ALA A 703 -25.68 12.68 -42.97
C ALA A 703 -25.61 13.28 -41.56
N TRP A 704 -25.59 12.44 -40.53
CA TRP A 704 -25.43 12.85 -39.13
C TRP A 704 -24.10 13.57 -38.88
N VAL A 705 -22.99 13.07 -39.42
CA VAL A 705 -21.69 13.75 -39.37
C VAL A 705 -21.73 15.10 -40.10
N ALA A 706 -22.38 15.15 -41.27
CA ALA A 706 -22.48 16.38 -42.05
C ALA A 706 -23.33 17.45 -41.35
N ASP A 707 -24.44 17.08 -40.74
CA ASP A 707 -25.29 17.99 -39.96
C ASP A 707 -24.58 18.48 -38.69
N GLY A 708 -23.99 17.55 -37.94
CA GLY A 708 -23.31 17.84 -36.69
C GLY A 708 -22.06 18.71 -36.85
N LEU A 709 -21.28 18.55 -37.93
CA LEU A 709 -20.17 19.44 -38.28
C LEU A 709 -20.59 20.68 -39.07
N GLY A 710 -21.87 20.78 -39.44
CA GLY A 710 -22.45 21.83 -40.25
C GLY A 710 -23.32 22.76 -39.43
N ALA A 711 -24.62 22.76 -39.73
CA ALA A 711 -25.59 23.71 -39.17
C ALA A 711 -25.69 23.62 -37.63
N TYR A 712 -25.62 22.41 -37.07
CA TYR A 712 -25.70 22.20 -35.63
C TYR A 712 -24.53 22.86 -34.89
N GLN A 713 -23.29 22.65 -35.37
CA GLN A 713 -22.10 23.28 -34.78
C GLN A 713 -22.15 24.80 -34.89
N GLN A 714 -22.54 25.32 -36.06
CA GLN A 714 -22.67 26.77 -36.28
C GLN A 714 -23.69 27.40 -35.33
N TRP A 715 -24.78 26.70 -35.02
CA TRP A 715 -25.78 27.17 -34.08
C TRP A 715 -25.22 27.26 -32.65
N MET A 716 -24.46 26.24 -32.21
CA MET A 716 -23.82 26.22 -30.89
C MET A 716 -22.77 27.33 -30.74
N GLU A 717 -21.95 27.55 -31.78
CA GLU A 717 -20.98 28.65 -31.84
C GLU A 717 -21.68 30.01 -31.78
N LEU A 718 -22.78 30.18 -32.51
CA LEU A 718 -23.57 31.42 -32.50
C LEU A 718 -24.19 31.70 -31.13
N LEU A 719 -24.75 30.68 -30.46
CA LEU A 719 -25.30 30.82 -29.11
C LEU A 719 -24.21 31.29 -28.14
N VAL A 720 -23.06 30.62 -28.09
CA VAL A 720 -21.96 30.99 -27.19
C VAL A 720 -21.42 32.38 -27.49
N ALA A 721 -21.24 32.74 -28.77
CA ALA A 721 -20.79 34.07 -29.17
C ALA A 721 -21.71 35.18 -28.67
N ARG A 722 -23.04 34.95 -28.65
CA ARG A 722 -24.00 35.91 -28.13
C ARG A 722 -23.99 36.00 -26.61
N LEU A 723 -23.86 34.86 -25.91
CA LEU A 723 -23.70 34.86 -24.46
C LEU A 723 -22.44 35.64 -24.04
N GLN A 724 -21.32 35.42 -24.73
CA GLN A 724 -20.07 36.16 -24.54
C GLN A 724 -20.25 37.66 -24.83
N ALA A 725 -20.94 38.02 -25.91
CA ALA A 725 -21.20 39.43 -26.24
C ALA A 725 -22.08 40.12 -25.19
N ALA A 726 -23.05 39.41 -24.62
CA ALA A 726 -23.93 39.93 -23.57
C ALA A 726 -23.25 40.00 -22.19
N ARG A 727 -22.27 39.12 -21.92
CA ARG A 727 -21.52 39.05 -20.64
C ARG A 727 -20.01 38.98 -20.89
N PRO A 728 -19.38 40.04 -21.43
CA PRO A 728 -17.98 40.01 -21.87
C PRO A 728 -16.97 39.88 -20.73
N ALA A 729 -17.41 40.03 -19.47
CA ALA A 729 -16.58 39.89 -18.28
C ALA A 729 -16.54 38.46 -17.72
N LEU A 730 -17.37 37.53 -18.22
CA LEU A 730 -17.46 36.15 -17.73
C LEU A 730 -16.71 35.17 -18.65
N ASP A 731 -16.15 34.11 -18.07
CA ASP A 731 -15.53 33.01 -18.82
C ASP A 731 -16.61 32.05 -19.36
N ILE A 732 -17.23 32.42 -20.48
CA ILE A 732 -18.23 31.59 -21.16
C ILE A 732 -17.53 30.86 -22.31
N ARG A 733 -17.58 29.52 -22.32
CA ARG A 733 -16.92 28.67 -23.33
C ARG A 733 -17.87 27.71 -24.00
N LEU A 734 -17.56 27.38 -25.25
CA LEU A 734 -18.14 26.24 -25.95
C LEU A 734 -17.28 25.00 -25.65
N HIS A 735 -17.84 23.98 -24.99
CA HIS A 735 -17.24 22.65 -24.96
C HIS A 735 -17.67 21.92 -26.24
N ALA A 736 -16.76 21.80 -27.21
CA ALA A 736 -17.08 21.38 -28.58
C ALA A 736 -17.19 19.84 -28.74
N ILE A 737 -17.95 19.19 -27.84
CA ILE A 737 -18.05 17.73 -27.70
C ILE A 737 -18.52 17.08 -29.00
N SER A 738 -19.58 17.60 -29.61
CA SER A 738 -20.11 17.17 -30.90
C SER A 738 -19.06 17.18 -32.00
N LYS A 739 -18.44 18.35 -32.23
CA LYS A 739 -17.44 18.55 -33.28
C LYS A 739 -16.28 17.58 -33.12
N ALA A 740 -15.74 17.45 -31.91
CA ALA A 740 -14.61 16.58 -31.65
C ALA A 740 -14.96 15.09 -31.80
N SER A 741 -16.12 14.67 -31.29
CA SER A 741 -16.63 13.30 -31.42
C SER A 741 -16.88 12.92 -32.88
N LEU A 742 -17.49 13.81 -33.67
CA LEU A 742 -17.81 13.57 -35.08
C LEU A 742 -16.57 13.61 -35.99
N MET A 743 -15.61 14.48 -35.70
CA MET A 743 -14.31 14.47 -36.39
C MET A 743 -13.54 13.19 -36.06
N ALA A 744 -13.61 12.69 -34.83
CA ALA A 744 -13.03 11.41 -34.45
C ALA A 744 -13.75 10.24 -35.14
N TYR A 745 -15.08 10.27 -35.25
CA TYR A 745 -15.86 9.29 -36.02
C TYR A 745 -15.45 9.25 -37.49
N ARG A 746 -15.34 10.41 -38.14
CA ARG A 746 -14.97 10.53 -39.56
C ARG A 746 -13.53 10.11 -39.85
N ASP A 747 -12.60 10.46 -38.97
CA ASP A 747 -11.15 10.43 -39.28
C ASP A 747 -10.39 9.28 -38.60
N THR A 748 -11.06 8.41 -37.85
CA THR A 748 -10.43 7.27 -37.15
C THR A 748 -11.19 5.96 -37.41
N VAL A 749 -10.77 4.88 -36.72
CA VAL A 749 -11.47 3.59 -36.73
C VAL A 749 -12.89 3.65 -36.16
N LEU A 750 -13.26 4.75 -35.49
CA LEU A 750 -14.61 4.93 -34.97
C LEU A 750 -15.69 4.79 -36.06
N GLY A 751 -15.42 5.25 -37.28
CA GLY A 751 -16.33 5.11 -38.41
C GLY A 751 -16.55 3.68 -38.90
N THR A 752 -15.75 2.71 -38.41
CA THR A 752 -15.93 1.28 -38.69
C THR A 752 -16.67 0.53 -37.59
N VAL A 753 -16.97 1.19 -36.46
CA VAL A 753 -17.78 0.61 -35.38
C VAL A 753 -19.21 0.45 -35.89
N PRO A 754 -19.85 -0.72 -35.71
CA PRO A 754 -21.24 -0.91 -36.12
C PRO A 754 -22.15 0.14 -35.46
N PRO A 755 -23.05 0.80 -36.21
CA PRO A 755 -23.90 1.86 -35.65
C PRO A 755 -24.71 1.42 -34.42
N GLU A 756 -25.13 0.15 -34.37
CA GLU A 756 -25.83 -0.46 -33.24
C GLU A 756 -24.98 -0.60 -31.97
N GLU A 757 -23.66 -0.41 -32.03
CA GLU A 757 -22.78 -0.33 -30.86
C GLU A 757 -22.57 1.10 -30.35
N LEU A 758 -22.94 2.11 -31.16
CA LEU A 758 -22.83 3.53 -30.85
C LEU A 758 -24.18 4.14 -30.45
N PHE A 759 -25.27 3.67 -31.05
CA PHE A 759 -26.60 4.27 -30.90
C PHE A 759 -27.60 3.25 -30.37
N GLU A 760 -28.52 3.74 -29.54
CA GLU A 760 -29.64 2.95 -29.04
C GLU A 760 -30.83 2.98 -30.01
N GLU A 761 -31.09 4.14 -30.60
CA GLU A 761 -32.22 4.40 -31.48
C GLU A 761 -31.92 5.55 -32.46
N LEU A 762 -32.94 5.99 -33.24
CA LEU A 762 -32.81 7.15 -34.14
C LEU A 762 -32.82 8.49 -33.42
N ALA A 763 -33.34 8.52 -32.20
CA ALA A 763 -33.16 9.63 -31.27
C ALA A 763 -31.67 9.75 -30.93
N PRO A 764 -31.21 10.85 -30.32
CA PRO A 764 -29.79 11.06 -30.09
C PRO A 764 -29.20 10.12 -29.02
N HIS A 765 -29.97 9.18 -28.45
CA HIS A 765 -29.49 8.34 -27.36
C HIS A 765 -28.41 7.38 -27.84
N GLY A 766 -27.24 7.52 -27.22
CA GLY A 766 -26.10 6.65 -27.44
C GLY A 766 -26.17 5.34 -26.67
N ARG A 767 -25.26 4.44 -27.00
CA ARG A 767 -24.83 3.33 -26.13
C ARG A 767 -23.56 3.73 -25.37
N PRO A 768 -23.07 2.93 -24.40
CA PRO A 768 -21.88 3.26 -23.61
C PRO A 768 -20.68 3.81 -24.41
N SER A 769 -20.43 3.27 -25.60
CA SER A 769 -19.40 3.75 -26.52
C SER A 769 -19.52 5.24 -26.88
N MET A 770 -20.73 5.74 -27.14
CA MET A 770 -20.94 7.15 -27.52
C MET A 770 -20.74 8.09 -26.33
N TYR A 771 -21.26 7.73 -25.15
CA TYR A 771 -21.05 8.51 -23.91
C TYR A 771 -19.59 8.51 -23.48
N PHE A 772 -18.87 7.41 -23.71
CA PHE A 772 -17.43 7.36 -23.50
C PHE A 772 -16.66 8.33 -24.39
N ILE A 773 -16.96 8.37 -25.70
CA ILE A 773 -16.32 9.30 -26.65
C ILE A 773 -16.61 10.75 -26.26
N ALA A 774 -17.87 11.05 -25.90
CA ALA A 774 -18.25 12.36 -25.41
C ALA A 774 -17.47 12.75 -24.14
N ALA A 775 -17.30 11.81 -23.20
CA ALA A 775 -16.53 12.03 -21.99
C ALA A 775 -15.02 12.23 -22.22
N VAL A 776 -14.44 11.64 -23.27
CA VAL A 776 -13.05 11.94 -23.65
C VAL A 776 -12.90 13.40 -24.05
N ALA A 777 -13.82 13.92 -24.86
CA ALA A 777 -13.81 15.33 -25.26
C ALA A 777 -14.06 16.25 -24.06
N ASP A 778 -15.00 15.89 -23.19
CA ASP A 778 -15.37 16.69 -22.04
C ASP A 778 -14.26 16.75 -20.99
N TYR A 779 -13.61 15.62 -20.72
CA TYR A 779 -12.41 15.57 -19.89
C TYR A 779 -11.31 16.52 -20.40
N ILE A 780 -11.08 16.58 -21.71
CA ILE A 780 -10.08 17.46 -22.32
C ILE A 780 -10.43 18.94 -22.12
N GLU A 781 -11.71 19.31 -22.16
CA GLU A 781 -12.15 20.70 -21.96
C GLU A 781 -12.13 21.11 -20.48
N LEU A 782 -12.56 20.20 -19.59
CA LEU A 782 -12.57 20.42 -18.14
C LEU A 782 -11.15 20.53 -17.59
N PHE A 783 -10.28 19.59 -17.95
CA PHE A 783 -8.95 19.49 -17.40
C PHE A 783 -7.85 20.08 -18.27
N ASP A 784 -8.13 20.51 -19.51
CA ASP A 784 -7.10 21.03 -20.43
C ASP A 784 -5.88 20.08 -20.55
N GLU A 785 -6.14 18.78 -20.63
CA GLU A 785 -5.13 17.74 -20.82
C GLU A 785 -5.74 16.48 -21.45
N LYS A 786 -4.89 15.62 -22.01
CA LYS A 786 -5.34 14.34 -22.57
C LYS A 786 -5.64 13.36 -21.42
N PRO A 787 -6.70 12.55 -21.52
CA PRO A 787 -6.92 11.46 -20.57
C PRO A 787 -5.79 10.42 -20.63
N PRO A 788 -5.68 9.56 -19.61
CA PRO A 788 -4.55 8.64 -19.44
C PRO A 788 -4.39 7.71 -20.65
N ALA A 789 -3.19 7.64 -21.23
CA ALA A 789 -2.95 6.83 -22.43
C ALA A 789 -3.12 5.31 -22.21
N ASP A 790 -3.01 4.84 -20.97
CA ASP A 790 -3.13 3.45 -20.52
C ASP A 790 -4.49 3.16 -19.84
N PHE A 791 -5.56 3.80 -20.31
CA PHE A 791 -6.90 3.58 -19.77
C PHE A 791 -7.36 2.12 -19.91
N ALA A 792 -7.45 1.41 -18.79
CA ALA A 792 -7.90 0.02 -18.74
C ALA A 792 -9.43 -0.08 -18.84
N PHE A 793 -9.92 -0.77 -19.87
CA PHE A 793 -11.35 -0.99 -20.09
C PHE A 793 -11.86 -2.26 -19.41
N ASP A 794 -12.95 -2.15 -18.66
CA ASP A 794 -13.72 -3.31 -18.18
C ASP A 794 -14.74 -3.73 -19.26
N PRO A 795 -14.75 -5.00 -19.70
CA PRO A 795 -15.76 -5.51 -20.63
C PRO A 795 -17.20 -5.29 -20.17
N ALA A 796 -17.45 -5.26 -18.85
CA ALA A 796 -18.77 -4.99 -18.28
C ALA A 796 -19.28 -3.57 -18.58
N TRP A 797 -18.38 -2.63 -18.92
CA TRP A 797 -18.79 -1.27 -19.26
C TRP A 797 -19.46 -1.15 -20.62
N GLY A 798 -19.35 -2.17 -21.48
CA GLY A 798 -20.04 -2.20 -22.78
C GLY A 798 -19.47 -1.24 -23.83
N VAL A 799 -18.21 -0.80 -23.67
CA VAL A 799 -17.49 -0.04 -24.71
C VAL A 799 -17.04 -1.01 -25.81
N SER A 800 -17.24 -0.64 -27.07
CA SER A 800 -16.82 -1.44 -28.22
C SER A 800 -15.34 -1.82 -28.13
N PRO A 801 -14.96 -3.10 -28.36
CA PRO A 801 -13.55 -3.51 -28.39
C PRO A 801 -12.72 -2.71 -29.40
N VAL A 802 -13.32 -2.32 -30.54
CA VAL A 802 -12.66 -1.48 -31.55
C VAL A 802 -12.24 -0.12 -30.96
N ILE A 803 -13.06 0.44 -30.07
CA ILE A 803 -12.75 1.71 -29.38
C ILE A 803 -11.64 1.48 -28.35
N ALA A 804 -11.73 0.41 -27.57
CA ALA A 804 -10.74 0.08 -26.55
C ALA A 804 -9.35 -0.18 -27.16
N ASP A 805 -9.27 -0.98 -28.23
CA ASP A 805 -8.03 -1.38 -28.90
C ASP A 805 -7.33 -0.20 -29.61
N HIS A 806 -8.08 0.84 -29.95
CA HIS A 806 -7.59 2.02 -30.68
C HIS A 806 -7.67 3.32 -29.89
N TYR A 807 -7.92 3.22 -28.58
CA TYR A 807 -8.18 4.35 -27.70
C TYR A 807 -7.15 5.49 -27.82
N PRO A 808 -5.81 5.26 -27.80
CA PRO A 808 -4.84 6.36 -27.90
C PRO A 808 -4.97 7.19 -29.18
N ARG A 809 -5.30 6.55 -30.31
CA ARG A 809 -5.48 7.25 -31.60
C ARG A 809 -6.76 8.09 -31.62
N ILE A 810 -7.82 7.59 -30.97
CA ILE A 810 -9.10 8.30 -30.82
C ILE A 810 -8.89 9.55 -29.95
N VAL A 811 -8.22 9.40 -28.80
CA VAL A 811 -7.88 10.53 -27.92
C VAL A 811 -7.06 11.58 -28.65
N GLU A 812 -6.05 11.18 -29.42
CA GLU A 812 -5.22 12.13 -30.18
C GLU A 812 -6.03 12.93 -31.19
N ARG A 813 -6.99 12.28 -31.87
CA ARG A 813 -7.83 12.95 -32.87
C ARG A 813 -8.78 13.94 -32.22
N ILE A 814 -9.40 13.57 -31.10
CA ILE A 814 -10.29 14.43 -30.31
C ILE A 814 -9.51 15.63 -29.78
N TRP A 815 -8.35 15.41 -29.15
CA TRP A 815 -7.47 16.48 -28.71
C TRP A 815 -7.12 17.45 -29.83
N SER A 816 -6.71 16.93 -30.99
CA SER A 816 -6.39 17.75 -32.15
C SER A 816 -7.59 18.53 -32.69
N ALA A 817 -8.81 18.00 -32.58
CA ALA A 817 -10.03 18.69 -33.00
C ALA A 817 -10.44 19.82 -32.04
N LEU A 818 -10.15 19.69 -30.74
CA LEU A 818 -10.43 20.69 -29.71
C LEU A 818 -9.36 21.79 -29.62
N ARG A 819 -8.18 21.57 -30.21
CA ARG A 819 -7.07 22.53 -30.24
C ARG A 819 -6.88 23.21 -31.60
N ALA A 820 -7.71 22.87 -32.58
CA ALA A 820 -7.76 23.46 -33.91
C ALA A 820 -8.87 24.49 -34.01
#